data_AF-K9W6B9-F1
#
_entry.id   AF-K9W6B9-F1
#
_cell.length_a   1.000
_cell.length_b   1.000
_cell.length_c   1.000
_cell.angle_alpha   90.00
_cell.angle_beta   90.00
_cell.angle_gamma   90.00
#
_symmetry.space_group_name_H-M   'P 1'
#
loop_
_entity.id
_entity.type
_entity.pdbx_description
1 polymer ?
#
loop_
_entity_poly.entity_id
_entity_poly.type
_entity_poly.pdbx_seq_one_letter_code
_entity_poly.pdbx_strand_id
1 'polypeptide(L)'
;MATHNFNVYSTMINWSKSDEVKNTPQIFKHLKTAFKYWILQEFDSHFNPNSTTPKQLETYLRKFLVINLNPDALLEIFDRRFDQAVANGLVSSTTKGNYRSALGRYVQWIKEQLWYEELFPSSLPVYAPPLVSASQKKPPLRSKAEKEYAFKDANMPLALQQNMDFWRSFWQGKVVLFTQNKVDAGNEKTTASQRRQQREQRRQELTAKGTEYSRPQVNIIANSTYKRYKKIVNCFFGWLVHFEEYHPDELNLLMLTDIVLIEEFCVWLLTERKCTTSSSVKVIQAVISIAKCFTYEQSSTRDWSDIPLVQQLKNLQSHYLEQYKQQKPQLDQKRWENKEITHEQAQLVVQYLRSCCAERSNSGTLRTGNKIVWNWQVYLMVKILVYAPIRQEELRKLIFGKTLIKVKDNNGTFRYAVKLKEHKTFNQTHKVRFYPLPSILTADLDMWLQVIRPKALLATKDLSTWLAFTNKKLTDVEKLQQQLEDAQQGILPASVKNVDNYITEKKRELRAINSCIEVFEKVKENAAVCENVFFSLGFSTPKSFAQPYTDQRVHNVTSFVSAAVGRATKALFNKECFLNPHGFRNIGSKQVRKVGNDKAAFSALVGHSLEVDDDYAAQITSDYELIIASVDGWWCVKYE
;
A
#
# COMPACT_ATOMS: atom_id res chain seq x y z
N MET A 1 -12.26 -23.52 5.66
CA MET A 1 -13.22 -23.24 4.56
C MET A 1 -13.63 -21.78 4.67
N ALA A 2 -13.02 -20.86 3.91
CA ALA A 2 -13.56 -19.51 3.74
C ALA A 2 -13.36 -19.02 2.31
N THR A 3 -14.44 -19.03 1.53
CA THR A 3 -14.50 -18.45 0.18
C THR A 3 -15.78 -17.62 0.10
N HIS A 4 -15.68 -16.35 0.49
CA HIS A 4 -16.80 -15.47 0.84
C HIS A 4 -17.91 -16.14 1.65
N ASN A 5 -17.64 -16.38 2.94
CA ASN A 5 -18.56 -17.05 3.87
C ASN A 5 -19.80 -16.23 4.31
N PHE A 6 -20.27 -15.31 3.46
CA PHE A 6 -21.70 -15.09 3.28
C PHE A 6 -22.31 -16.33 2.60
N ASN A 7 -22.26 -17.45 3.32
CA ASN A 7 -23.13 -18.58 3.07
C ASN A 7 -24.54 -18.23 3.55
N VAL A 8 -25.55 -18.88 2.96
CA VAL A 8 -26.95 -18.51 3.21
C VAL A 8 -27.31 -18.64 4.69
N TYR A 9 -26.74 -19.62 5.40
CA TYR A 9 -26.98 -19.77 6.84
C TYR A 9 -26.43 -18.59 7.66
N SER A 10 -25.21 -18.11 7.39
CA SER A 10 -24.62 -16.95 8.07
C SER A 10 -25.49 -15.70 7.92
N THR A 11 -25.95 -15.41 6.70
CA THR A 11 -26.78 -14.23 6.42
C THR A 11 -28.18 -14.36 6.98
N MET A 12 -28.77 -15.57 6.95
CA MET A 12 -30.02 -15.88 7.64
C MET A 12 -29.92 -15.64 9.15
N ILE A 13 -28.84 -16.07 9.80
CA ILE A 13 -28.63 -15.83 11.24
C ILE A 13 -28.42 -14.35 11.55
N ASN A 14 -27.67 -13.61 10.73
CA ASN A 14 -27.53 -12.17 10.90
C ASN A 14 -28.89 -11.44 10.76
N TRP A 15 -29.71 -11.78 9.76
CA TRP A 15 -31.07 -11.24 9.64
C TRP A 15 -31.96 -11.62 10.83
N SER A 16 -31.79 -12.81 11.40
CA SER A 16 -32.55 -13.24 12.59
C SER A 16 -32.30 -12.40 13.85
N LYS A 17 -31.21 -11.61 13.87
CA LYS A 17 -30.93 -10.61 14.91
C LYS A 17 -31.52 -9.22 14.61
N SER A 18 -32.07 -8.99 13.43
CA SER A 18 -32.72 -7.72 13.09
C SER A 18 -33.97 -7.49 13.94
N ASP A 19 -34.33 -6.23 14.16
CA ASP A 19 -35.50 -5.88 14.98
C ASP A 19 -36.83 -6.27 14.31
N GLU A 20 -36.85 -6.35 12.98
CA GLU A 20 -37.94 -6.97 12.22
C GLU A 20 -38.19 -8.42 12.66
N VAL A 21 -37.13 -9.25 12.71
CA VAL A 21 -37.28 -10.67 13.03
C VAL A 21 -37.47 -10.90 14.53
N LYS A 22 -36.82 -10.12 15.41
CA LYS A 22 -37.09 -10.12 16.86
C LYS A 22 -38.58 -9.86 17.15
N ASN A 23 -39.17 -8.88 16.46
CA ASN A 23 -40.58 -8.53 16.62
C ASN A 23 -41.56 -9.51 15.94
N THR A 24 -41.11 -10.34 15.01
CA THR A 24 -41.96 -11.39 14.40
C THR A 24 -41.20 -12.69 14.10
N PRO A 25 -40.84 -13.50 15.13
CA PRO A 25 -39.96 -14.67 14.96
C PRO A 25 -40.46 -15.74 13.97
N GLN A 26 -41.77 -15.83 13.72
CA GLN A 26 -42.33 -16.75 12.72
C GLN A 26 -41.85 -16.44 11.29
N ILE A 27 -41.50 -15.19 10.99
CA ILE A 27 -40.92 -14.81 9.68
C ILE A 27 -39.62 -15.59 9.41
N PHE A 28 -38.79 -15.84 10.43
CA PHE A 28 -37.58 -16.64 10.27
C PHE A 28 -37.86 -18.12 10.00
N LYS A 29 -38.89 -18.68 10.67
CA LYS A 29 -39.38 -20.03 10.41
C LYS A 29 -39.92 -20.14 8.98
N HIS A 30 -40.69 -19.15 8.53
CA HIS A 30 -41.18 -19.06 7.16
C HIS A 30 -40.04 -18.99 6.15
N LEU A 31 -38.95 -18.26 6.43
CA LEU A 31 -37.77 -18.23 5.55
C LEU A 31 -37.06 -19.59 5.48
N LYS A 32 -36.83 -20.27 6.62
CA LYS A 32 -36.26 -21.63 6.63
C LYS A 32 -37.11 -22.62 5.82
N THR A 33 -38.43 -22.54 5.93
CA THR A 33 -39.36 -23.32 5.09
C THR A 33 -39.26 -22.94 3.62
N ALA A 34 -39.22 -21.64 3.30
CA ALA A 34 -39.14 -21.14 1.93
C ALA A 34 -37.89 -21.64 1.21
N PHE A 35 -36.73 -21.52 1.86
CA PHE A 35 -35.47 -22.05 1.34
C PHE A 35 -35.53 -23.56 1.14
N LYS A 36 -35.93 -24.30 2.19
CA LYS A 36 -35.96 -25.76 2.18
C LYS A 36 -36.82 -26.30 1.04
N TYR A 37 -38.07 -25.89 0.92
CA TYR A 37 -39.01 -26.54 0.00
C TYR A 37 -38.99 -25.95 -1.42
N TRP A 38 -38.73 -24.65 -1.59
CA TRP A 38 -38.99 -23.98 -2.88
C TRP A 38 -37.74 -23.43 -3.57
N ILE A 39 -36.68 -23.09 -2.83
CA ILE A 39 -35.46 -22.51 -3.42
C ILE A 39 -34.40 -23.57 -3.72
N LEU A 40 -34.02 -24.39 -2.74
CA LEU A 40 -32.81 -25.22 -2.87
C LEU A 40 -32.89 -26.27 -3.98
N GLN A 41 -34.10 -26.76 -4.30
CA GLN A 41 -34.36 -27.69 -5.41
C GLN A 41 -34.09 -27.11 -6.81
N GLU A 42 -33.91 -25.79 -6.95
CA GLU A 42 -33.52 -25.15 -8.22
C GLU A 42 -32.00 -25.16 -8.42
N PHE A 43 -31.23 -25.18 -7.32
CA PHE A 43 -29.77 -25.08 -7.35
C PHE A 43 -29.05 -26.42 -7.11
N ASP A 44 -29.75 -27.43 -6.59
CA ASP A 44 -29.29 -28.82 -6.49
C ASP A 44 -30.47 -29.78 -6.69
N SER A 45 -30.44 -30.52 -7.80
CA SER A 45 -31.45 -31.53 -8.15
C SER A 45 -31.42 -32.77 -7.24
N HIS A 46 -30.35 -32.96 -6.47
CA HIS A 46 -30.24 -34.01 -5.46
C HIS A 46 -30.74 -33.57 -4.08
N PHE A 47 -31.07 -32.29 -3.88
CA PHE A 47 -31.62 -31.78 -2.63
C PHE A 47 -33.08 -32.22 -2.43
N ASN A 48 -33.29 -33.34 -1.76
CA ASN A 48 -34.63 -33.78 -1.35
C ASN A 48 -35.05 -33.10 -0.03
N PRO A 49 -36.08 -32.21 -0.03
CA PRO A 49 -36.50 -31.54 1.19
C PRO A 49 -37.16 -32.51 2.19
N ASN A 50 -37.90 -33.52 1.75
CA ASN A 50 -38.68 -34.37 2.64
C ASN A 50 -37.79 -35.20 3.57
N SER A 51 -36.65 -35.70 3.07
CA SER A 51 -35.60 -36.36 3.86
C SER A 51 -34.70 -35.41 4.67
N THR A 52 -34.69 -34.11 4.36
CA THR A 52 -33.70 -33.19 4.96
C THR A 52 -34.15 -32.69 6.34
N THR A 53 -33.46 -33.17 7.39
CA THR A 53 -33.62 -32.68 8.77
C THR A 53 -33.17 -31.23 8.93
N PRO A 54 -33.58 -30.49 9.98
CA PRO A 54 -33.11 -29.14 10.24
C PRO A 54 -31.58 -29.02 10.31
N LYS A 55 -30.90 -29.95 11.00
CA LYS A 55 -29.43 -29.94 11.12
C LYS A 55 -28.72 -30.17 9.77
N GLN A 56 -29.28 -31.00 8.89
CA GLN A 56 -28.80 -31.17 7.52
C GLN A 56 -29.06 -29.92 6.67
N LEU A 57 -30.23 -29.30 6.76
CA LEU A 57 -30.54 -28.03 6.09
C LEU A 57 -29.53 -26.94 6.48
N GLU A 58 -29.22 -26.79 7.77
CA GLU A 58 -28.24 -25.81 8.24
C GLU A 58 -26.82 -26.14 7.79
N THR A 59 -26.46 -27.43 7.75
CA THR A 59 -25.18 -27.89 7.18
C THR A 59 -25.09 -27.61 5.67
N TYR A 60 -26.20 -27.70 4.95
CA TYR A 60 -26.31 -27.41 3.53
C TYR A 60 -26.23 -25.91 3.24
N LEU A 61 -27.04 -25.10 3.93
CA LEU A 61 -27.04 -23.64 3.84
C LEU A 61 -25.70 -23.00 4.27
N ARG A 62 -24.87 -23.71 5.04
CA ARG A 62 -23.48 -23.32 5.35
C ARG A 62 -22.48 -23.57 4.21
N LYS A 63 -22.77 -24.51 3.31
CA LYS A 63 -21.97 -24.78 2.09
C LYS A 63 -22.40 -23.91 0.92
N PHE A 64 -23.69 -23.56 0.85
CA PHE A 64 -24.24 -22.74 -0.24
C PHE A 64 -23.87 -21.26 -0.06
N LEU A 65 -23.24 -20.66 -1.07
CA LEU A 65 -22.82 -19.24 -1.04
C LEU A 65 -23.93 -18.32 -1.54
N VAL A 66 -24.11 -17.15 -0.91
CA VAL A 66 -25.15 -16.18 -1.32
C VAL A 66 -24.94 -15.67 -2.74
N ILE A 67 -23.69 -15.56 -3.21
CA ILE A 67 -23.38 -15.16 -4.60
C ILE A 67 -24.04 -16.09 -5.65
N ASN A 68 -24.27 -17.36 -5.32
CA ASN A 68 -24.91 -18.33 -6.21
C ASN A 68 -26.44 -18.19 -6.26
N LEU A 69 -27.08 -17.47 -5.33
CA LEU A 69 -28.53 -17.42 -5.21
C LEU A 69 -29.23 -16.51 -6.25
N ASN A 70 -28.51 -15.57 -6.84
CA ASN A 70 -29.06 -14.42 -7.58
C ASN A 70 -30.32 -13.81 -6.90
N PRO A 71 -30.16 -12.99 -5.83
CA PRO A 71 -31.28 -12.55 -5.00
C PRO A 71 -32.43 -11.81 -5.71
N ASP A 72 -32.23 -11.29 -6.91
CA ASP A 72 -33.30 -10.76 -7.75
C ASP A 72 -34.23 -11.85 -8.32
N ALA A 73 -33.69 -13.03 -8.65
CA ALA A 73 -34.44 -14.17 -9.18
C ALA A 73 -35.12 -15.04 -8.10
N LEU A 74 -34.75 -14.90 -6.82
CA LEU A 74 -35.24 -15.77 -5.75
C LEU A 74 -36.77 -15.75 -5.58
N LEU A 75 -37.42 -14.61 -5.79
CA LEU A 75 -38.87 -14.49 -5.71
C LEU A 75 -39.57 -15.17 -6.90
N GLU A 76 -38.98 -15.11 -8.09
CA GLU A 76 -39.50 -15.78 -9.29
C GLU A 76 -39.33 -17.31 -9.19
N ILE A 77 -38.17 -17.77 -8.72
CA ILE A 77 -37.91 -19.19 -8.42
C ILE A 77 -38.91 -19.71 -7.39
N PHE A 78 -39.12 -18.96 -6.30
CA PHE A 78 -40.14 -19.28 -5.30
C PHE A 78 -41.53 -19.35 -5.91
N ASP A 79 -41.98 -18.33 -6.65
CA ASP A 79 -43.34 -18.25 -7.18
C ASP A 79 -43.60 -19.41 -8.15
N ARG A 80 -42.69 -19.65 -9.11
CA ARG A 80 -42.79 -20.77 -10.07
C ARG A 80 -42.84 -22.13 -9.38
N ARG A 81 -41.94 -22.41 -8.43
CA ARG A 81 -41.89 -23.71 -7.73
C ARG A 81 -43.08 -23.90 -6.80
N PHE A 82 -43.56 -22.83 -6.17
CA PHE A 82 -44.73 -22.88 -5.29
C PHE A 82 -46.01 -23.11 -6.10
N ASP A 83 -46.22 -22.38 -7.21
CA ASP A 83 -47.42 -22.52 -8.03
C ASP A 83 -47.50 -23.88 -8.74
N GLN A 84 -46.35 -24.46 -9.13
CA GLN A 84 -46.28 -25.86 -9.57
C GLN A 84 -46.74 -26.84 -8.46
N ALA A 85 -46.37 -26.60 -7.21
CA ALA A 85 -46.79 -27.45 -6.09
C ALA A 85 -48.28 -27.27 -5.73
N VAL A 86 -48.84 -26.06 -5.92
CA VAL A 86 -50.29 -25.81 -5.81
C VAL A 86 -51.05 -26.53 -6.92
N ALA A 87 -50.59 -26.42 -8.17
CA ALA A 87 -51.21 -27.11 -9.32
C ALA A 87 -51.19 -28.64 -9.17
N ASN A 88 -50.13 -29.18 -8.57
CA ASN A 88 -50.00 -30.60 -8.25
C ASN A 88 -50.73 -31.03 -6.95
N GLY A 89 -51.51 -30.13 -6.32
CA GLY A 89 -52.29 -30.42 -5.10
C GLY A 89 -51.46 -30.65 -3.83
N LEU A 90 -50.15 -30.38 -3.85
CA LEU A 90 -49.23 -30.70 -2.75
C LEU A 90 -49.32 -29.69 -1.58
N VAL A 91 -49.69 -28.43 -1.85
CA VAL A 91 -49.74 -27.34 -0.86
C VAL A 91 -50.89 -26.37 -1.18
N SER A 92 -51.54 -25.83 -0.13
CA SER A 92 -52.57 -24.80 -0.28
C SER A 92 -51.99 -23.43 -0.63
N SER A 93 -52.55 -22.79 -1.66
CA SER A 93 -52.24 -21.43 -2.13
C SER A 93 -52.28 -20.37 -1.02
N THR A 94 -53.14 -20.55 -0.02
CA THR A 94 -53.28 -19.66 1.16
C THR A 94 -51.97 -19.43 1.90
N THR A 95 -51.03 -20.39 1.87
CA THR A 95 -49.74 -20.29 2.58
C THR A 95 -48.67 -19.52 1.79
N LYS A 96 -48.88 -19.27 0.48
CA LYS A 96 -47.89 -18.63 -0.41
C LYS A 96 -47.40 -17.29 0.13
N GLY A 97 -48.34 -16.42 0.53
CA GLY A 97 -48.05 -15.06 1.00
C GLY A 97 -47.12 -15.01 2.20
N ASN A 98 -47.25 -15.95 3.14
CA ASN A 98 -46.43 -16.01 4.36
C ASN A 98 -44.95 -16.32 4.05
N TYR A 99 -44.69 -17.29 3.17
CA TYR A 99 -43.34 -17.65 2.77
C TYR A 99 -42.73 -16.61 1.81
N ARG A 100 -43.53 -16.09 0.86
CA ARG A 100 -43.09 -15.06 -0.09
C ARG A 100 -42.74 -13.75 0.60
N SER A 101 -43.54 -13.32 1.59
CA SER A 101 -43.28 -12.13 2.40
C SER A 101 -41.97 -12.26 3.19
N ALA A 102 -41.75 -13.41 3.84
CA ALA A 102 -40.50 -13.67 4.56
C ALA A 102 -39.27 -13.69 3.63
N LEU A 103 -39.39 -14.32 2.45
CA LEU A 103 -38.31 -14.32 1.46
C LEU A 103 -38.04 -12.92 0.89
N GLY A 104 -39.09 -12.15 0.59
CA GLY A 104 -38.96 -10.78 0.07
C GLY A 104 -38.29 -9.83 1.07
N ARG A 105 -38.68 -9.89 2.34
CA ARG A 105 -38.06 -9.12 3.44
C ARG A 105 -36.58 -9.48 3.61
N TYR A 106 -36.24 -10.77 3.57
CA TYR A 106 -34.85 -11.22 3.63
C TYR A 106 -34.01 -10.78 2.42
N VAL A 107 -34.57 -10.84 1.20
CA VAL A 107 -33.92 -10.33 -0.02
C VAL A 107 -33.70 -8.82 0.06
N GLN A 108 -34.68 -8.07 0.57
CA GLN A 108 -34.56 -6.63 0.78
C GLN A 108 -33.48 -6.30 1.82
N TRP A 109 -33.52 -6.95 2.99
CA TRP A 109 -32.50 -6.79 4.03
C TRP A 109 -31.09 -7.13 3.52
N ILE A 110 -30.94 -8.19 2.71
CA ILE A 110 -29.68 -8.52 2.04
C ILE A 110 -29.21 -7.34 1.19
N LYS A 111 -30.08 -6.80 0.32
CA LYS A 111 -29.75 -5.70 -0.61
C LYS A 111 -29.30 -4.42 0.10
N GLU A 112 -29.76 -4.20 1.31
CA GLU A 112 -29.39 -3.06 2.17
C GLU A 112 -28.02 -3.21 2.85
N GLN A 113 -27.39 -4.39 2.78
CA GLN A 113 -26.08 -4.60 3.40
C GLN A 113 -24.93 -4.09 2.53
N LEU A 114 -23.91 -3.45 3.14
CA LEU A 114 -22.71 -2.98 2.43
C LEU A 114 -22.00 -4.08 1.61
N TRP A 115 -22.01 -5.32 2.11
CA TRP A 115 -21.41 -6.47 1.44
C TRP A 115 -22.22 -6.99 0.24
N TYR A 116 -23.47 -6.55 0.05
CA TYR A 116 -24.26 -6.94 -1.12
C TYR A 116 -23.74 -6.30 -2.39
N GLU A 117 -23.52 -4.98 -2.39
CA GLU A 117 -22.89 -4.27 -3.52
C GLU A 117 -21.45 -4.77 -3.82
N GLU A 118 -20.82 -5.45 -2.86
CA GLU A 118 -19.50 -6.05 -3.02
C GLU A 118 -19.53 -7.41 -3.74
N LEU A 119 -20.60 -8.20 -3.53
CA LEU A 119 -20.81 -9.50 -4.20
C LEU A 119 -21.57 -9.35 -5.53
N PHE A 120 -22.54 -8.46 -5.58
CA PHE A 120 -23.39 -8.13 -6.72
C PHE A 120 -23.16 -6.66 -7.12
N PRO A 121 -21.97 -6.32 -7.62
CA PRO A 121 -21.63 -4.96 -7.97
C PRO A 121 -22.53 -4.46 -9.11
N SER A 122 -23.38 -3.49 -8.79
CA SER A 122 -24.24 -2.77 -9.73
C SER A 122 -23.47 -2.32 -10.99
N SER A 123 -24.16 -2.12 -12.11
CA SER A 123 -23.56 -1.46 -13.28
C SER A 123 -22.93 -0.13 -12.85
N LEU A 124 -21.79 0.24 -13.46
CA LEU A 124 -21.21 1.55 -13.18
C LEU A 124 -22.25 2.63 -13.51
N PRO A 125 -22.44 3.65 -12.64
CA PRO A 125 -23.36 4.73 -12.96
C PRO A 125 -22.89 5.43 -14.24
N VAL A 126 -23.83 5.91 -15.05
CA VAL A 126 -23.53 6.59 -16.31
C VAL A 126 -22.65 7.82 -16.07
N TYR A 127 -22.90 8.52 -14.96
CA TYR A 127 -22.24 9.77 -14.57
C TYR A 127 -21.39 9.58 -13.31
N ALA A 128 -20.18 10.11 -13.33
CA ALA A 128 -19.32 10.20 -12.14
C ALA A 128 -19.87 11.24 -11.16
N PRO A 129 -19.73 11.04 -9.84
CA PRO A 129 -20.18 12.01 -8.84
C PRO A 129 -19.44 13.35 -8.94
N PRO A 130 -19.96 14.43 -8.30
CA PRO A 130 -19.33 15.74 -8.28
C PRO A 130 -17.87 15.69 -7.81
N LEU A 131 -16.99 16.43 -8.48
CA LEU A 131 -15.56 16.49 -8.12
C LEU A 131 -15.33 17.37 -6.90
N VAL A 132 -15.50 16.79 -5.70
CA VAL A 132 -15.20 17.48 -4.44
C VAL A 132 -13.71 17.80 -4.34
N SER A 133 -13.40 19.08 -4.08
CA SER A 133 -12.03 19.55 -3.83
C SER A 133 -11.61 19.25 -2.38
N ALA A 134 -10.60 18.39 -2.21
CA ALA A 134 -9.95 18.21 -0.92
C ALA A 134 -8.91 19.33 -0.72
N SER A 135 -9.14 20.14 0.30
CA SER A 135 -8.23 21.17 0.79
C SER A 135 -7.08 20.58 1.59
N GLN A 136 -6.33 19.67 0.95
CA GLN A 136 -5.13 19.07 1.54
C GLN A 136 -4.08 20.17 1.78
N LYS A 137 -4.18 20.81 2.95
CA LYS A 137 -3.16 21.69 3.54
C LYS A 137 -1.89 20.85 3.62
N LYS A 138 -1.05 20.94 2.58
CA LYS A 138 0.27 20.30 2.54
C LYS A 138 0.97 20.75 3.82
N PRO A 139 1.30 19.84 4.76
CA PRO A 139 1.92 20.26 6.01
C PRO A 139 3.18 21.06 5.66
N PRO A 140 3.43 22.19 6.37
CA PRO A 140 4.52 23.10 6.03
C PRO A 140 5.79 22.28 5.86
N LEU A 141 6.43 22.42 4.70
CA LEU A 141 7.35 21.41 4.22
C LEU A 141 8.58 21.36 5.13
N ARG A 142 8.61 20.41 6.06
CA ARG A 142 9.80 20.05 6.84
C ARG A 142 10.99 19.82 5.92
N SER A 143 10.77 19.27 4.72
CA SER A 143 11.80 19.12 3.68
C SER A 143 12.27 20.42 2.99
N LYS A 144 11.75 21.61 3.35
CA LYS A 144 12.32 22.92 2.99
C LYS A 144 13.25 23.36 4.13
N ALA A 145 12.71 23.40 5.35
CA ALA A 145 13.45 23.67 6.59
C ALA A 145 14.67 22.76 6.81
N GLU A 146 14.57 21.47 6.47
CA GLU A 146 15.67 20.49 6.49
C GLU A 146 16.67 20.67 5.33
N LYS A 147 16.26 21.29 4.22
CA LYS A 147 17.13 21.57 3.06
C LYS A 147 17.85 22.90 3.17
N GLU A 148 17.37 23.80 4.01
CA GLU A 148 17.91 25.15 4.20
C GLU A 148 19.22 25.12 4.99
N TYR A 149 19.36 24.19 5.96
CA TYR A 149 20.63 23.98 6.68
C TYR A 149 21.41 22.71 6.29
N ALA A 150 20.82 21.73 5.59
CA ALA A 150 21.58 20.51 5.27
C ALA A 150 22.74 20.80 4.31
N PHE A 151 23.94 20.37 4.70
CA PHE A 151 25.17 20.55 3.94
C PHE A 151 25.03 19.99 2.52
N LYS A 152 25.47 20.76 1.52
CA LYS A 152 25.27 20.43 0.11
C LYS A 152 26.37 19.46 -0.37
N ASP A 153 25.98 18.42 -1.10
CA ASP A 153 26.94 17.48 -1.71
C ASP A 153 27.97 18.18 -2.62
N ALA A 154 27.61 19.31 -3.23
CA ALA A 154 28.50 20.09 -4.09
C ALA A 154 29.50 21.00 -3.32
N ASN A 155 29.36 21.12 -2.01
CA ASN A 155 30.23 21.91 -1.13
C ASN A 155 31.18 21.00 -0.32
N MET A 156 31.15 19.69 -0.53
CA MET A 156 31.82 18.70 0.33
C MET A 156 33.33 18.67 0.03
N PRO A 157 34.21 18.88 1.03
CA PRO A 157 35.65 18.73 0.84
C PRO A 157 35.98 17.34 0.29
N LEU A 158 37.01 17.25 -0.56
CA LEU A 158 37.35 16.01 -1.25
C LEU A 158 37.64 14.86 -0.27
N ALA A 159 38.34 15.14 0.84
CA ALA A 159 38.60 14.16 1.90
C ALA A 159 37.31 13.67 2.59
N LEU A 160 36.33 14.54 2.81
CA LEU A 160 35.04 14.16 3.37
C LEU A 160 34.21 13.33 2.38
N GLN A 161 34.25 13.68 1.09
CA GLN A 161 33.60 12.89 0.05
C GLN A 161 34.22 11.49 -0.07
N GLN A 162 35.55 11.38 -0.02
CA GLN A 162 36.26 10.09 0.00
C GLN A 162 35.85 9.22 1.20
N ASN A 163 35.78 9.80 2.40
CA ASN A 163 35.28 9.12 3.60
C ASN A 163 33.83 8.64 3.44
N MET A 164 32.96 9.45 2.83
CA MET A 164 31.55 9.10 2.59
C MET A 164 31.38 7.97 1.57
N ASP A 165 32.17 7.94 0.49
CA ASP A 165 32.14 6.85 -0.49
C ASP A 165 32.90 5.59 0.00
N PHE A 166 33.87 5.70 0.91
CA PHE A 166 34.42 4.56 1.66
C PHE A 166 33.36 3.91 2.55
N TRP A 167 32.71 4.70 3.43
CA TRP A 167 31.63 4.23 4.31
C TRP A 167 30.47 3.59 3.53
N ARG A 168 30.09 4.20 2.41
CA ARG A 168 29.13 3.62 1.45
C ARG A 168 29.58 2.26 0.92
N SER A 169 30.84 2.14 0.54
CA SER A 169 31.38 0.93 -0.11
C SER A 169 31.57 -0.22 0.87
N PHE A 170 31.92 0.08 2.13
CA PHE A 170 31.94 -0.87 3.25
C PHE A 170 30.54 -1.51 3.42
N TRP A 171 29.51 -0.70 3.63
CA TRP A 171 28.14 -1.22 3.84
C TRP A 171 27.44 -1.74 2.59
N GLN A 172 28.01 -1.54 1.39
CA GLN A 172 27.55 -2.17 0.14
C GLN A 172 28.29 -3.48 -0.19
N GLY A 173 29.20 -3.95 0.67
CA GLY A 173 30.00 -5.15 0.41
C GLY A 173 30.98 -5.01 -0.76
N LYS A 174 31.32 -3.77 -1.12
CA LYS A 174 32.21 -3.44 -2.26
C LYS A 174 33.66 -3.21 -1.83
N VAL A 175 33.87 -2.85 -0.56
CA VAL A 175 35.19 -2.92 0.05
C VAL A 175 35.54 -4.41 0.20
N VAL A 176 36.35 -4.92 -0.73
CA VAL A 176 37.33 -5.95 -0.38
C VAL A 176 38.14 -5.34 0.76
N LEU A 177 38.13 -5.97 1.93
CA LEU A 177 38.73 -5.42 3.15
C LEU A 177 40.24 -5.19 2.95
N PHE A 178 40.58 -3.94 2.57
CA PHE A 178 41.93 -3.53 2.22
C PHE A 178 42.85 -3.76 3.40
N THR A 179 43.66 -4.81 3.33
CA THR A 179 44.56 -5.23 4.41
C THR A 179 45.88 -4.42 4.37
N GLN A 180 45.74 -3.09 4.25
CA GLN A 180 46.75 -2.02 4.18
C GLN A 180 45.98 -0.69 4.21
N ASN A 181 46.19 0.21 5.17
CA ASN A 181 47.43 0.96 5.33
C ASN A 181 47.85 1.12 6.79
N LYS A 182 48.98 0.51 7.14
CA LYS A 182 49.79 0.90 8.30
C LYS A 182 50.47 2.23 7.92
N VAL A 183 50.29 3.29 8.72
CA VAL A 183 51.08 4.53 8.60
C VAL A 183 52.57 4.20 8.82
N ASP A 184 53.47 4.97 8.21
CA ASP A 184 54.91 4.69 8.09
C ASP A 184 55.65 4.51 9.43
N ALA A 185 55.63 3.27 9.92
CA ALA A 185 56.33 2.83 11.12
C ALA A 185 57.10 1.53 10.87
N GLY A 186 58.36 1.67 10.47
CA GLY A 186 59.38 0.63 10.34
C GLY A 186 59.18 -0.33 9.15
N ASN A 187 60.08 -0.25 8.15
CA ASN A 187 60.00 -1.04 6.93
C ASN A 187 60.55 -2.49 7.13
N GLU A 188 59.76 -3.36 7.76
CA GLU A 188 59.89 -4.81 7.57
C GLU A 188 58.67 -5.37 6.83
N LYS A 189 58.88 -5.81 5.59
CA LYS A 189 57.85 -6.40 4.73
C LYS A 189 57.53 -7.84 5.16
N THR A 190 56.79 -7.99 6.27
CA THR A 190 56.26 -9.29 6.71
C THR A 190 55.59 -10.04 5.56
N THR A 191 56.10 -11.22 5.24
CA THR A 191 55.66 -12.06 4.12
C THR A 191 54.21 -12.52 4.28
N ALA A 192 53.59 -12.97 3.20
CA ALA A 192 52.26 -13.58 3.26
C ALA A 192 52.20 -14.80 4.21
N SER A 193 53.33 -15.49 4.44
CA SER A 193 53.45 -16.59 5.41
C SER A 193 53.48 -16.08 6.85
N GLN A 194 54.34 -15.11 7.18
CA GLN A 194 54.37 -14.48 8.51
C GLN A 194 53.01 -13.84 8.87
N ARG A 195 52.34 -13.21 7.90
CA ARG A 195 50.98 -12.69 8.07
C ARG A 195 49.91 -13.78 8.19
N ARG A 196 50.18 -15.06 7.89
CA ARG A 196 49.32 -16.20 8.27
C ARG A 196 49.66 -16.65 9.69
N GLN A 197 50.94 -16.90 9.99
CA GLN A 197 51.41 -17.30 11.32
C GLN A 197 50.96 -16.34 12.43
N GLN A 198 51.07 -15.02 12.24
CA GLN A 198 50.58 -14.01 13.20
C GLN A 198 49.05 -14.02 13.38
N ARG A 199 48.27 -14.50 12.40
CA ARG A 199 46.81 -14.71 12.53
C ARG A 199 46.49 -16.06 13.19
N GLU A 200 47.36 -17.06 13.03
CA GLU A 200 47.22 -18.36 13.68
C GLU A 200 47.59 -18.28 15.17
N GLN A 201 48.72 -17.65 15.51
CA GLN A 201 49.12 -17.34 16.89
C GLN A 201 48.03 -16.52 17.60
N ARG A 202 47.56 -15.43 16.98
CA ARG A 202 46.50 -14.61 17.60
C ARG A 202 45.16 -15.34 17.73
N ARG A 203 44.86 -16.33 16.88
CA ARG A 203 43.73 -17.24 17.10
C ARG A 203 44.01 -18.19 18.27
N GLN A 204 45.17 -18.84 18.31
CA GLN A 204 45.57 -19.75 19.39
C GLN A 204 45.59 -19.05 20.76
N GLU A 205 46.12 -17.84 20.85
CA GLU A 205 46.13 -17.00 22.06
C GLU A 205 44.73 -16.63 22.55
N LEU A 206 43.79 -16.34 21.64
CA LEU A 206 42.41 -16.02 21.99
C LEU A 206 41.60 -17.27 22.34
N THR A 207 41.78 -18.38 21.60
CA THR A 207 41.21 -19.69 21.94
C THR A 207 41.72 -20.18 23.30
N ALA A 208 43.00 -19.98 23.63
CA ALA A 208 43.55 -20.26 24.96
C ALA A 208 42.98 -19.36 26.07
N LYS A 209 42.49 -18.16 25.72
CA LYS A 209 41.71 -17.26 26.59
C LYS A 209 40.20 -17.51 26.50
N GLY A 210 39.77 -18.66 25.97
CA GLY A 210 38.36 -19.04 25.84
C GLY A 210 37.53 -18.17 24.89
N THR A 211 38.14 -17.30 24.09
CA THR A 211 37.46 -16.35 23.20
C THR A 211 37.47 -16.84 21.75
N GLU A 212 36.31 -17.29 21.26
CA GLU A 212 36.14 -17.69 19.85
C GLU A 212 36.17 -16.46 18.93
N TYR A 213 37.27 -16.28 18.20
CA TYR A 213 37.48 -15.12 17.31
C TYR A 213 36.54 -15.15 16.10
N SER A 214 35.37 -14.51 16.24
CA SER A 214 34.38 -14.34 15.17
C SER A 214 34.34 -12.88 14.71
N ARG A 215 35.00 -12.59 13.57
CA ARG A 215 35.01 -11.24 12.98
C ARG A 215 33.58 -10.69 12.82
N PRO A 216 33.37 -9.36 13.00
CA PRO A 216 32.05 -8.78 12.91
C PRO A 216 31.39 -9.05 11.56
N GLN A 217 30.14 -9.51 11.57
CA GLN A 217 29.38 -9.75 10.35
C GLN A 217 28.87 -8.42 9.78
N VAL A 218 29.48 -7.96 8.68
CA VAL A 218 29.05 -6.73 7.97
C VAL A 218 27.76 -6.99 7.21
N ASN A 219 26.63 -6.75 7.87
CA ASN A 219 25.30 -6.86 7.26
C ASN A 219 25.09 -5.75 6.23
N ILE A 220 25.08 -6.10 4.94
CA ILE A 220 24.93 -5.17 3.81
C ILE A 220 23.65 -4.34 3.97
N ILE A 221 23.78 -3.01 3.95
CA ILE A 221 22.63 -2.10 4.09
C ILE A 221 22.00 -1.78 2.74
N ALA A 222 20.67 -1.73 2.70
CA ALA A 222 19.95 -1.30 1.51
C ALA A 222 20.35 0.13 1.12
N ASN A 223 20.45 0.40 -0.19
CA ASN A 223 20.78 1.73 -0.73
C ASN A 223 19.78 2.83 -0.26
N SER A 224 18.54 2.46 0.07
CA SER A 224 17.55 3.35 0.70
C SER A 224 17.87 3.70 2.15
N THR A 225 18.49 2.79 2.91
CA THR A 225 19.04 3.04 4.25
C THR A 225 20.27 3.93 4.16
N TYR A 226 21.23 3.61 3.27
CA TYR A 226 22.40 4.46 3.03
C TYR A 226 22.01 5.90 2.69
N LYS A 227 21.09 6.10 1.73
CA LYS A 227 20.60 7.45 1.36
C LYS A 227 19.91 8.19 2.51
N ARG A 228 19.32 7.48 3.47
CA ARG A 228 18.77 8.09 4.69
C ARG A 228 19.87 8.50 5.65
N TYR A 229 20.86 7.64 5.91
CA TYR A 229 21.99 7.96 6.78
C TYR A 229 22.84 9.09 6.17
N LYS A 230 23.17 9.08 4.87
CA LYS A 230 23.85 10.21 4.22
C LYS A 230 23.10 11.53 4.43
N LYS A 231 21.77 11.56 4.24
CA LYS A 231 21.00 12.79 4.50
C LYS A 231 21.13 13.27 5.95
N ILE A 232 21.16 12.36 6.92
CA ILE A 232 21.35 12.69 8.34
C ILE A 232 22.75 13.25 8.59
N VAL A 233 23.79 12.65 8.00
CA VAL A 233 25.18 13.13 8.05
C VAL A 233 25.30 14.54 7.45
N ASN A 234 24.72 14.79 6.27
CA ASN A 234 24.65 16.12 5.69
C ASN A 234 23.86 17.12 6.58
N CYS A 235 22.84 16.69 7.34
CA CYS A 235 22.17 17.55 8.30
C CYS A 235 23.05 17.88 9.52
N PHE A 236 23.89 16.95 9.99
CA PHE A 236 24.85 17.19 11.08
C PHE A 236 25.97 18.16 10.67
N PHE A 237 26.65 17.91 9.56
CA PHE A 237 27.67 18.85 9.05
C PHE A 237 27.08 20.21 8.68
N GLY A 238 25.81 20.23 8.28
CA GLY A 238 25.07 21.45 8.01
C GLY A 238 24.64 22.21 9.28
N TRP A 239 24.60 21.54 10.43
CA TRP A 239 24.46 22.18 11.73
C TRP A 239 25.80 22.78 12.17
N LEU A 240 26.89 21.99 12.13
CA LEU A 240 28.24 22.46 12.49
C LEU A 240 28.65 23.76 11.77
N VAL A 241 28.45 23.85 10.45
CA VAL A 241 28.87 25.02 9.64
C VAL A 241 27.92 26.23 9.73
N HIS A 242 26.67 26.03 10.17
CA HIS A 242 25.65 27.11 10.16
C HIS A 242 25.17 27.56 11.54
N PHE A 243 25.61 26.89 12.61
CA PHE A 243 25.21 27.17 13.99
C PHE A 243 26.38 27.07 14.97
N GLU A 244 27.31 26.13 14.76
CA GLU A 244 28.50 25.93 15.61
C GLU A 244 29.80 26.47 14.97
N GLU A 245 29.67 27.31 13.93
CA GLU A 245 30.70 28.10 13.24
C GLU A 245 31.95 27.37 12.67
N TYR A 246 31.93 26.02 12.58
CA TYR A 246 33.01 25.23 11.98
C TYR A 246 33.29 25.60 10.52
N HIS A 247 34.57 25.61 10.13
CA HIS A 247 34.96 25.80 8.74
C HIS A 247 34.73 24.51 7.92
N PRO A 248 34.26 24.58 6.65
CA PRO A 248 33.99 23.38 5.85
C PRO A 248 35.14 22.39 5.74
N ASP A 249 36.39 22.84 5.73
CA ASP A 249 37.58 21.97 5.60
C ASP A 249 37.95 21.22 6.89
N GLU A 250 37.42 21.63 8.05
CA GLU A 250 37.58 20.91 9.33
C GLU A 250 36.67 19.68 9.40
N LEU A 251 35.61 19.66 8.58
CA LEU A 251 34.58 18.63 8.58
C LEU A 251 35.13 17.26 8.18
N ASN A 252 35.14 16.35 9.13
CA ASN A 252 35.60 14.98 8.93
C ASN A 252 34.58 13.97 9.46
N LEU A 253 34.60 12.74 8.94
CA LEU A 253 33.60 11.72 9.30
C LEU A 253 33.81 11.12 10.70
N LEU A 254 34.93 11.46 11.38
CA LEU A 254 35.21 11.06 12.76
C LEU A 254 34.59 12.02 13.80
N MET A 255 34.22 13.26 13.44
CA MET A 255 33.39 14.13 14.30
C MET A 255 32.08 13.46 14.74
N LEU A 256 31.52 12.59 13.88
CA LEU A 256 30.34 11.79 14.21
C LEU A 256 30.61 10.67 15.23
N THR A 257 31.85 10.48 15.67
CA THR A 257 32.22 9.56 16.76
C THR A 257 32.41 10.26 18.10
N ASP A 258 32.41 11.60 18.12
CA ASP A 258 32.27 12.36 19.36
C ASP A 258 30.83 12.22 19.89
N ILE A 259 30.68 11.70 21.11
CA ILE A 259 29.37 11.42 21.71
C ILE A 259 28.72 12.72 22.20
N VAL A 260 29.52 13.69 22.68
CA VAL A 260 29.02 14.97 23.22
C VAL A 260 28.43 15.78 22.07
N LEU A 261 29.20 15.96 20.99
CA LEU A 261 28.78 16.69 19.79
C LEU A 261 27.55 16.06 19.10
N ILE A 262 27.40 14.73 19.19
CA ILE A 262 26.23 13.99 18.72
C ILE A 262 25.01 14.16 19.64
N GLU A 263 25.20 14.22 20.95
CA GLU A 263 24.14 14.48 21.93
C GLU A 263 23.65 15.93 21.82
N GLU A 264 24.54 16.91 21.70
CA GLU A 264 24.24 18.32 21.44
C GLU A 264 23.41 18.50 20.16
N PHE A 265 23.80 17.88 19.04
CA PHE A 265 23.00 17.88 17.82
C PHE A 265 21.62 17.24 18.03
N CYS A 266 21.53 16.18 18.83
CA CYS A 266 20.26 15.53 19.16
C CYS A 266 19.38 16.40 20.06
N VAL A 267 19.96 17.19 20.97
CA VAL A 267 19.26 18.22 21.76
C VAL A 267 18.75 19.33 20.84
N TRP A 268 19.61 19.95 20.01
CA TRP A 268 19.25 21.00 19.05
C TRP A 268 18.13 20.58 18.08
N LEU A 269 18.14 19.32 17.62
CA LEU A 269 17.05 18.78 16.81
C LEU A 269 15.70 18.76 17.56
N LEU A 270 15.71 18.51 18.87
CA LEU A 270 14.50 18.47 19.71
C LEU A 270 14.08 19.88 20.15
N THR A 271 15.00 20.70 20.65
CA THR A 271 14.72 22.04 21.17
C THR A 271 14.45 23.03 20.04
N GLU A 272 15.34 23.21 19.07
CA GLU A 272 15.20 24.27 18.06
C GLU A 272 14.40 23.80 16.86
N ARG A 273 14.69 22.59 16.37
CA ARG A 273 14.03 22.05 15.16
C ARG A 273 12.68 21.38 15.45
N LYS A 274 12.26 21.31 16.73
CA LYS A 274 11.01 20.67 17.21
C LYS A 274 10.78 19.29 16.56
N CYS A 275 11.86 18.50 16.47
CA CYS A 275 11.80 17.10 16.04
C CYS A 275 11.17 16.22 17.13
N THR A 276 10.84 14.99 16.74
CA THR A 276 10.56 13.91 17.71
C THR A 276 11.84 13.21 18.09
N THR A 277 11.92 12.62 19.28
CA THR A 277 12.95 11.65 19.73
C THR A 277 13.27 10.56 18.72
N SER A 278 12.29 10.12 17.93
CA SER A 278 12.50 9.22 16.80
C SER A 278 13.53 9.74 15.77
N SER A 279 13.75 11.05 15.65
CA SER A 279 14.82 11.64 14.82
C SER A 279 16.19 11.36 15.43
N SER A 280 16.39 11.66 16.72
CA SER A 280 17.62 11.38 17.47
C SER A 280 18.00 9.90 17.39
N VAL A 281 17.04 8.97 17.59
CA VAL A 281 17.26 7.52 17.37
C VAL A 281 17.80 7.19 15.97
N LYS A 282 17.42 7.95 14.92
CA LYS A 282 17.96 7.77 13.55
C LYS A 282 19.33 8.43 13.35
N VAL A 283 19.64 9.50 14.09
CA VAL A 283 21.00 10.08 14.17
C VAL A 283 21.94 9.03 14.75
N ILE A 284 21.64 8.50 15.94
CA ILE A 284 22.50 7.51 16.59
C ILE A 284 22.62 6.23 15.73
N GLN A 285 21.59 5.83 14.96
CA GLN A 285 21.72 4.73 13.97
C GLN A 285 22.71 5.01 12.83
N ALA A 286 22.73 6.24 12.29
CA ALA A 286 23.70 6.62 11.27
C ALA A 286 25.12 6.69 11.86
N VAL A 287 25.24 7.23 13.07
CA VAL A 287 26.49 7.31 13.84
C VAL A 287 27.05 5.92 14.17
N ILE A 288 26.26 4.99 14.70
CA ILE A 288 26.68 3.60 14.94
C ILE A 288 27.13 2.93 13.64
N SER A 289 26.48 3.22 12.50
CA SER A 289 26.90 2.72 11.18
C SER A 289 28.27 3.27 10.75
N ILE A 290 28.67 4.45 11.22
CA ILE A 290 29.96 5.09 10.91
C ILE A 290 31.04 4.65 11.90
N ALA A 291 30.76 4.68 13.21
CA ALA A 291 31.65 4.17 14.25
C ALA A 291 32.07 2.71 13.96
N LYS A 292 31.12 1.85 13.56
CA LYS A 292 31.43 0.48 13.11
C LYS A 292 32.30 0.45 11.85
N CYS A 293 32.08 1.35 10.89
CA CYS A 293 32.91 1.39 9.68
C CYS A 293 34.39 1.67 9.98
N PHE A 294 34.68 2.55 10.94
CA PHE A 294 36.05 2.89 11.33
C PHE A 294 36.68 1.92 12.35
N THR A 295 35.88 1.31 13.23
CA THR A 295 36.37 0.38 14.26
C THR A 295 36.41 -1.10 13.82
N TYR A 296 36.12 -1.40 12.53
CA TYR A 296 35.97 -2.78 12.05
C TYR A 296 37.18 -3.68 12.31
N GLU A 297 38.40 -3.17 12.17
CA GLU A 297 39.62 -3.98 12.40
C GLU A 297 39.94 -4.19 13.89
N GLN A 298 39.34 -3.38 14.77
CA GLN A 298 39.53 -3.44 16.22
C GLN A 298 38.60 -4.47 16.87
N SER A 299 37.43 -4.74 16.26
CA SER A 299 36.42 -5.60 16.86
C SER A 299 36.65 -7.08 16.56
N SER A 300 36.56 -7.87 17.62
CA SER A 300 36.71 -9.32 17.71
C SER A 300 35.38 -10.06 17.93
N THR A 301 34.29 -9.31 18.18
CA THR A 301 32.95 -9.83 18.47
C THR A 301 31.96 -9.63 17.33
N ARG A 302 30.99 -10.53 17.18
CA ARG A 302 29.96 -10.44 16.13
C ARG A 302 29.01 -9.24 16.29
N ASP A 303 28.69 -8.86 17.53
CA ASP A 303 27.69 -7.82 17.84
C ASP A 303 28.28 -6.42 18.07
N TRP A 304 29.61 -6.33 18.18
CA TRP A 304 30.37 -5.13 18.53
C TRP A 304 30.11 -4.69 19.99
N SER A 305 30.20 -5.64 20.92
CA SER A 305 30.17 -5.40 22.38
C SER A 305 31.54 -4.98 22.91
N ASP A 306 32.62 -5.35 22.22
CA ASP A 306 34.02 -5.09 22.60
C ASP A 306 34.56 -3.72 22.16
N ILE A 307 33.76 -2.89 21.48
CA ILE A 307 34.14 -1.53 21.10
C ILE A 307 33.41 -0.53 22.02
N PRO A 308 34.10 0.13 22.98
CA PRO A 308 33.45 0.99 23.98
C PRO A 308 32.60 2.10 23.37
N LEU A 309 33.11 2.78 22.33
CA LEU A 309 32.39 3.79 21.55
C LEU A 309 31.05 3.28 21.01
N VAL A 310 31.03 2.08 20.43
CA VAL A 310 29.81 1.48 19.87
C VAL A 310 28.84 1.11 21.00
N GLN A 311 29.34 0.72 22.18
CA GLN A 311 28.49 0.44 23.34
C GLN A 311 27.93 1.72 24.00
N GLN A 312 28.71 2.79 24.11
CA GLN A 312 28.21 4.09 24.56
C GLN A 312 27.13 4.63 23.62
N LEU A 313 27.33 4.52 22.30
CA LEU A 313 26.34 4.88 21.30
C LEU A 313 25.09 3.97 21.34
N LYS A 314 25.23 2.66 21.59
CA LYS A 314 24.08 1.76 21.86
C LYS A 314 23.30 2.25 23.10
N ASN A 315 23.99 2.69 24.16
CA ASN A 315 23.33 3.18 25.38
C ASN A 315 22.56 4.49 25.13
N LEU A 316 23.16 5.47 24.44
CA LEU A 316 22.51 6.72 24.03
C LEU A 316 21.32 6.46 23.07
N GLN A 317 21.44 5.45 22.20
CA GLN A 317 20.32 4.99 21.37
C GLN A 317 19.14 4.46 22.22
N SER A 318 19.42 3.64 23.25
CA SER A 318 18.39 3.11 24.15
C SER A 318 17.68 4.22 24.91
N HIS A 319 18.42 5.21 25.42
CA HIS A 319 17.86 6.39 26.11
C HIS A 319 16.82 7.12 25.23
N TYR A 320 17.18 7.53 24.01
CA TYR A 320 16.22 8.17 23.10
C TYR A 320 15.11 7.23 22.61
N LEU A 321 15.34 5.91 22.58
CA LEU A 321 14.33 4.92 22.24
C LEU A 321 13.28 4.77 23.35
N GLU A 322 13.67 4.88 24.62
CA GLU A 322 12.78 4.86 25.78
C GLU A 322 11.94 6.13 25.86
N GLN A 323 12.56 7.31 25.71
CA GLN A 323 11.81 8.56 25.56
C GLN A 323 10.82 8.48 24.37
N TYR A 324 11.23 7.89 23.25
CA TYR A 324 10.33 7.69 22.10
C TYR A 324 9.19 6.72 22.42
N LYS A 325 9.43 5.60 23.13
CA LYS A 325 8.38 4.67 23.58
C LYS A 325 7.35 5.40 24.45
N GLN A 326 7.78 6.25 25.39
CA GLN A 326 6.90 7.05 26.26
C GLN A 326 6.06 8.07 25.47
N GLN A 327 6.68 8.79 24.52
CA GLN A 327 5.99 9.80 23.71
C GLN A 327 5.07 9.21 22.61
N LYS A 328 5.35 7.98 22.15
CA LYS A 328 4.69 7.37 20.98
C LYS A 328 3.16 7.30 21.08
N PRO A 329 2.52 6.88 22.20
CA PRO A 329 1.06 6.79 22.27
C PRO A 329 0.35 8.12 21.95
N GLN A 330 0.80 9.22 22.57
CA GLN A 330 0.25 10.56 22.33
C GLN A 330 0.51 11.05 20.90
N LEU A 331 1.71 10.78 20.36
CA LEU A 331 2.09 11.15 18.99
C LEU A 331 1.28 10.38 17.94
N ASP A 332 1.03 9.09 18.15
CA ASP A 332 0.21 8.29 17.25
C ASP A 332 -1.29 8.62 17.41
N GLN A 333 -1.81 8.87 18.63
CA GLN A 333 -3.17 9.37 18.85
C GLN A 333 -3.45 10.66 18.05
N LYS A 334 -2.62 11.70 18.26
CA LYS A 334 -2.72 13.00 17.56
C LYS A 334 -2.57 12.88 16.03
N ARG A 335 -1.84 11.87 15.57
CA ARG A 335 -1.67 11.52 14.15
C ARG A 335 -2.91 10.84 13.55
N TRP A 336 -3.72 10.17 14.39
CA TRP A 336 -4.88 9.35 14.02
C TRP A 336 -6.23 10.08 14.11
N GLU A 337 -6.44 11.00 15.07
CA GLU A 337 -7.65 11.85 15.19
C GLU A 337 -8.16 12.44 13.85
N ASN A 338 -7.21 12.79 12.97
CA ASN A 338 -7.42 13.45 11.69
C ASN A 338 -7.25 12.52 10.47
N LYS A 339 -7.25 11.18 10.69
CA LYS A 339 -7.07 10.15 9.64
C LYS A 339 -7.87 8.87 9.86
N GLU A 340 -8.31 8.62 11.10
CA GLU A 340 -9.15 7.49 11.46
C GLU A 340 -10.47 7.53 10.68
N ILE A 341 -10.77 6.41 10.04
CA ILE A 341 -12.07 6.03 9.50
C ILE A 341 -12.26 4.56 9.90
N THR A 342 -13.50 4.11 10.07
CA THR A 342 -13.78 2.69 10.37
C THR A 342 -13.55 1.81 9.12
N HIS A 343 -13.60 0.48 9.27
CA HIS A 343 -13.51 -0.41 8.11
C HIS A 343 -14.72 -0.24 7.19
N GLU A 344 -15.91 -0.11 7.79
CA GLU A 344 -17.19 0.13 7.12
C GLU A 344 -17.15 1.46 6.33
N GLN A 345 -16.57 2.53 6.91
CA GLN A 345 -16.32 3.79 6.20
C GLN A 345 -15.29 3.64 5.07
N ALA A 346 -14.33 2.71 5.17
CA ALA A 346 -13.38 2.43 4.10
C ALA A 346 -14.04 1.64 2.94
N GLN A 347 -15.04 0.79 3.21
CA GLN A 347 -15.89 0.14 2.21
C GLN A 347 -16.75 1.17 1.45
N LEU A 348 -17.37 2.12 2.16
CA LEU A 348 -18.07 3.26 1.54
C LEU A 348 -17.14 4.10 0.63
N VAL A 349 -15.89 4.34 1.07
CA VAL A 349 -14.87 5.00 0.24
C VAL A 349 -14.52 4.19 -1.01
N VAL A 350 -14.49 2.86 -0.94
CA VAL A 350 -14.31 1.98 -2.10
C VAL A 350 -15.49 2.12 -3.07
N GLN A 351 -16.74 2.10 -2.60
CA GLN A 351 -17.94 2.30 -3.44
C GLN A 351 -17.94 3.69 -4.13
N TYR A 352 -17.60 4.76 -3.41
CA TYR A 352 -17.47 6.10 -4.01
C TYR A 352 -16.33 6.20 -5.04
N LEU A 353 -15.22 5.50 -4.82
CA LEU A 353 -14.14 5.43 -5.81
C LEU A 353 -14.53 4.56 -7.01
N ARG A 354 -15.46 3.59 -6.84
CA ARG A 354 -16.08 2.83 -7.93
C ARG A 354 -16.99 3.69 -8.79
N SER A 355 -17.91 4.47 -8.20
CA SER A 355 -18.78 5.38 -8.97
C SER A 355 -17.97 6.47 -9.69
N CYS A 356 -16.85 6.90 -9.11
CA CYS A 356 -15.82 7.69 -9.78
C CYS A 356 -15.23 7.07 -11.06
N CYS A 357 -15.47 5.79 -11.40
CA CYS A 357 -14.98 5.13 -12.61
C CYS A 357 -15.91 5.23 -13.83
N ALA A 358 -17.10 5.82 -13.67
CA ALA A 358 -18.09 6.09 -14.73
C ALA A 358 -17.52 6.78 -16.00
N GLU A 359 -18.10 6.54 -17.17
CA GLU A 359 -17.57 7.09 -18.44
C GLU A 359 -17.87 8.58 -18.65
N ARG A 360 -18.99 9.09 -18.13
CA ARG A 360 -19.34 10.52 -18.22
C ARG A 360 -19.06 11.26 -16.92
N SER A 361 -18.85 12.57 -17.01
CA SER A 361 -18.73 13.47 -15.87
C SER A 361 -20.09 13.74 -15.23
N ASN A 362 -20.11 14.44 -14.09
CA ASN A 362 -21.34 14.94 -13.48
C ASN A 362 -22.11 15.95 -14.37
N SER A 363 -21.48 16.52 -15.40
CA SER A 363 -22.14 17.38 -16.40
C SER A 363 -22.43 16.64 -17.71
N GLY A 364 -22.45 15.31 -17.70
CA GLY A 364 -22.77 14.47 -18.87
C GLY A 364 -21.70 14.39 -19.96
N THR A 365 -20.64 15.20 -19.89
CA THR A 365 -19.54 15.19 -20.85
C THR A 365 -18.75 13.89 -20.77
N LEU A 366 -18.37 13.33 -21.92
CA LEU A 366 -17.53 12.12 -21.98
C LEU A 366 -16.16 12.41 -21.35
N ARG A 367 -15.64 11.49 -20.54
CA ARG A 367 -14.37 11.66 -19.83
C ARG A 367 -13.20 11.14 -20.65
N THR A 368 -12.04 11.75 -20.45
CA THR A 368 -10.79 11.38 -21.12
C THR A 368 -10.37 9.95 -20.73
N GLY A 369 -9.78 9.20 -21.66
CA GLY A 369 -9.30 7.83 -21.40
C GLY A 369 -8.30 7.80 -20.23
N ASN A 370 -7.37 8.75 -20.22
CA ASN A 370 -6.46 9.03 -19.09
C ASN A 370 -7.20 9.12 -17.74
N LYS A 371 -8.33 9.83 -17.68
CA LYS A 371 -9.08 10.09 -16.44
C LYS A 371 -9.86 8.87 -15.96
N ILE A 372 -10.39 8.06 -16.88
CA ILE A 372 -11.07 6.80 -16.58
C ILE A 372 -10.06 5.79 -16.03
N VAL A 373 -8.94 5.57 -16.74
CA VAL A 373 -7.85 4.67 -16.33
C VAL A 373 -7.26 5.07 -14.98
N TRP A 374 -7.06 6.38 -14.74
CA TRP A 374 -6.60 6.88 -13.45
C TRP A 374 -7.56 6.53 -12.31
N ASN A 375 -8.85 6.78 -12.48
CA ASN A 375 -9.82 6.53 -11.43
C ASN A 375 -9.96 5.02 -11.15
N TRP A 376 -9.97 4.16 -12.18
CA TRP A 376 -9.92 2.70 -12.03
C TRP A 376 -8.68 2.21 -11.27
N GLN A 377 -7.50 2.73 -11.61
CA GLN A 377 -6.25 2.38 -10.93
C GLN A 377 -6.25 2.78 -9.44
N VAL A 378 -6.74 3.99 -9.14
CA VAL A 378 -6.85 4.49 -7.77
C VAL A 378 -7.90 3.74 -6.97
N TYR A 379 -9.06 3.45 -7.58
CA TYR A 379 -10.11 2.61 -7.02
C TYR A 379 -9.56 1.24 -6.63
N LEU A 380 -8.91 0.53 -7.55
CA LEU A 380 -8.35 -0.80 -7.28
C LEU A 380 -7.22 -0.79 -6.26
N MET A 381 -6.33 0.20 -6.26
CA MET A 381 -5.33 0.31 -5.19
C MET A 381 -5.98 0.48 -3.82
N VAL A 382 -7.05 1.28 -3.70
CA VAL A 382 -7.78 1.45 -2.44
C VAL A 382 -8.58 0.17 -2.10
N LYS A 383 -9.24 -0.47 -3.07
CA LYS A 383 -9.97 -1.74 -2.87
C LYS A 383 -9.02 -2.81 -2.36
N ILE A 384 -7.86 -3.00 -3.00
CA ILE A 384 -6.81 -3.90 -2.51
C ILE A 384 -6.42 -3.51 -1.08
N LEU A 385 -6.11 -2.24 -0.80
CA LEU A 385 -5.69 -1.84 0.55
C LEU A 385 -6.74 -2.07 1.64
N VAL A 386 -8.05 -2.05 1.31
CA VAL A 386 -9.14 -2.33 2.26
C VAL A 386 -9.22 -3.82 2.61
N TYR A 387 -9.32 -4.71 1.62
CA TYR A 387 -9.52 -6.17 1.85
C TYR A 387 -8.22 -6.99 1.83
N ALA A 388 -7.11 -6.41 1.42
CA ALA A 388 -5.78 -7.01 1.39
C ALA A 388 -4.71 -5.93 1.69
N PRO A 389 -4.54 -5.54 2.97
CA PRO A 389 -3.63 -4.47 3.41
C PRO A 389 -2.12 -4.80 3.25
N ILE A 390 -1.70 -4.99 2.00
CA ILE A 390 -0.32 -5.22 1.57
C ILE A 390 0.48 -3.92 1.63
N ARG A 391 1.82 -4.02 1.57
CA ARG A 391 2.67 -2.84 1.66
C ARG A 391 2.64 -2.04 0.36
N GLN A 392 2.86 -0.73 0.46
CA GLN A 392 2.98 0.15 -0.71
C GLN A 392 4.01 -0.37 -1.73
N GLU A 393 5.14 -0.91 -1.27
CA GLU A 393 6.17 -1.48 -2.15
C GLU A 393 5.63 -2.64 -3.00
N GLU A 394 4.75 -3.44 -2.42
CA GLU A 394 4.19 -4.66 -3.01
C GLU A 394 3.18 -4.32 -4.10
N LEU A 395 2.30 -3.33 -3.87
CA LEU A 395 1.42 -2.76 -4.91
C LEU A 395 2.19 -2.34 -6.17
N ARG A 396 3.41 -1.82 -6.02
CA ARG A 396 4.26 -1.39 -7.16
C ARG A 396 4.99 -2.56 -7.81
N LYS A 397 5.33 -3.59 -7.03
CA LYS A 397 5.93 -4.86 -7.48
C LYS A 397 4.90 -5.86 -8.07
N LEU A 398 3.61 -5.52 -8.13
CA LEU A 398 2.61 -6.34 -8.82
C LEU A 398 2.83 -6.29 -10.34
N ILE A 399 3.07 -7.47 -10.92
CA ILE A 399 3.32 -7.73 -12.34
C ILE A 399 2.41 -8.90 -12.74
N PHE A 400 1.59 -8.68 -13.76
CA PHE A 400 0.59 -9.67 -14.18
C PHE A 400 1.27 -10.95 -14.71
N GLY A 401 0.79 -12.11 -14.31
CA GLY A 401 1.35 -13.42 -14.68
C GLY A 401 2.65 -13.80 -13.95
N LYS A 402 3.38 -12.85 -13.33
CA LYS A 402 4.66 -13.12 -12.64
C LYS A 402 4.54 -13.03 -11.12
N THR A 403 4.04 -11.90 -10.60
CA THR A 403 3.90 -11.66 -9.14
C THR A 403 2.44 -11.43 -8.73
N LEU A 404 1.53 -11.17 -9.66
CA LEU A 404 0.09 -11.31 -9.50
C LEU A 404 -0.40 -12.41 -10.45
N ILE A 405 -0.75 -13.57 -9.91
CA ILE A 405 -1.18 -14.76 -10.66
C ILE A 405 -2.64 -15.10 -10.36
N LYS A 406 -3.37 -15.63 -11.35
CA LYS A 406 -4.72 -16.16 -11.14
C LYS A 406 -4.62 -17.63 -10.76
N VAL A 407 -5.29 -18.03 -9.69
CA VAL A 407 -5.28 -19.39 -9.12
C VAL A 407 -6.71 -19.88 -8.91
N LYS A 408 -6.88 -21.20 -8.91
CA LYS A 408 -8.12 -21.87 -8.50
C LYS A 408 -7.91 -22.35 -7.06
N ASP A 409 -8.80 -22.00 -6.14
CA ASP A 409 -8.72 -22.46 -4.76
C ASP A 409 -9.34 -23.86 -4.56
N ASN A 410 -9.23 -24.40 -3.33
CA ASN A 410 -9.71 -25.74 -2.98
C ASN A 410 -11.23 -25.92 -3.16
N ASN A 411 -12.00 -24.82 -3.19
CA ASN A 411 -13.44 -24.84 -3.46
C ASN A 411 -13.75 -24.67 -4.97
N GLY A 412 -12.72 -24.69 -5.82
CA GLY A 412 -12.84 -24.50 -7.25
C GLY A 412 -13.01 -23.05 -7.69
N THR A 413 -12.99 -22.07 -6.78
CA THR A 413 -13.22 -20.65 -7.10
C THR A 413 -11.94 -20.02 -7.65
N PHE A 414 -12.06 -19.24 -8.71
CA PHE A 414 -10.92 -18.46 -9.22
C PHE A 414 -10.72 -17.20 -8.38
N ARG A 415 -9.47 -16.95 -7.98
CA ARG A 415 -9.03 -15.73 -7.30
C ARG A 415 -7.63 -15.33 -7.76
N TYR A 416 -7.23 -14.10 -7.48
CA TYR A 416 -5.83 -13.70 -7.63
C TYR A 416 -5.00 -14.05 -6.40
N ALA A 417 -3.70 -14.24 -6.58
CA ALA A 417 -2.72 -14.43 -5.50
C ALA A 417 -1.44 -13.66 -5.81
N VAL A 418 -0.79 -13.13 -4.78
CA VAL A 418 0.45 -12.35 -4.87
C VAL A 418 1.64 -13.22 -4.49
N LYS A 419 2.63 -13.32 -5.39
CA LYS A 419 3.85 -14.13 -5.23
C LYS A 419 5.08 -13.24 -5.38
N LEU A 420 5.72 -12.89 -4.27
CA LEU A 420 6.86 -11.97 -4.23
C LEU A 420 8.12 -12.66 -3.70
N LYS A 421 9.14 -12.78 -4.56
CA LYS A 421 10.49 -13.18 -4.15
C LYS A 421 11.10 -12.09 -3.28
N GLU A 422 11.21 -10.87 -3.80
CA GLU A 422 11.81 -9.73 -3.08
C GLU A 422 10.80 -8.96 -2.22
N HIS A 423 10.85 -9.18 -0.92
CA HIS A 423 10.10 -8.41 0.08
C HIS A 423 11.00 -8.04 1.28
N LYS A 424 10.52 -7.17 2.17
CA LYS A 424 11.30 -6.56 3.27
C LYS A 424 12.12 -7.56 4.09
N THR A 425 11.60 -8.76 4.35
CA THR A 425 12.24 -9.78 5.20
C THR A 425 12.86 -10.93 4.41
N PHE A 426 12.90 -10.87 3.07
CA PHE A 426 13.49 -11.92 2.24
C PHE A 426 14.96 -12.21 2.59
N ASN A 427 15.76 -11.18 2.86
CA ASN A 427 17.16 -11.32 3.28
C ASN A 427 17.34 -11.93 4.69
N GLN A 428 16.26 -12.20 5.42
CA GLN A 428 16.26 -12.83 6.74
C GLN A 428 15.62 -14.22 6.72
N THR A 429 14.58 -14.42 5.90
CA THR A 429 13.84 -15.70 5.85
C THR A 429 14.20 -16.58 4.66
N HIS A 430 14.74 -15.99 3.58
CA HIS A 430 14.91 -16.59 2.25
C HIS A 430 13.62 -17.21 1.63
N LYS A 431 12.46 -17.02 2.27
CA LYS A 431 11.16 -17.55 1.83
C LYS A 431 10.46 -16.55 0.90
N VAL A 432 9.93 -17.06 -0.21
CA VAL A 432 9.03 -16.31 -1.10
C VAL A 432 7.73 -16.02 -0.36
N ARG A 433 7.28 -14.76 -0.34
CA ARG A 433 5.99 -14.42 0.26
C ARG A 433 4.88 -14.72 -0.75
N PHE A 434 3.95 -15.59 -0.40
CA PHE A 434 2.85 -16.02 -1.25
C PHE A 434 1.54 -16.01 -0.47
N TYR A 435 0.52 -15.31 -0.99
CA TYR A 435 -0.81 -15.23 -0.35
C TYR A 435 -1.92 -15.02 -1.39
N PRO A 436 -3.10 -15.66 -1.23
CA PRO A 436 -4.29 -15.30 -1.98
C PRO A 436 -4.75 -13.87 -1.65
N LEU A 437 -5.35 -13.22 -2.65
CA LEU A 437 -6.21 -12.06 -2.45
C LEU A 437 -7.66 -12.54 -2.20
N PRO A 438 -8.47 -11.79 -1.44
CA PRO A 438 -9.89 -12.11 -1.30
C PRO A 438 -10.61 -12.01 -2.64
N SER A 439 -11.61 -12.89 -2.85
CA SER A 439 -12.24 -13.08 -4.16
C SER A 439 -13.00 -11.85 -4.67
N ILE A 440 -13.39 -10.94 -3.77
CA ILE A 440 -14.02 -9.63 -3.99
C ILE A 440 -13.21 -8.73 -4.94
N LEU A 441 -11.90 -8.98 -5.02
CA LEU A 441 -11.01 -8.25 -5.90
C LEU A 441 -10.99 -8.82 -7.33
N THR A 442 -11.44 -10.06 -7.54
CA THR A 442 -11.20 -10.82 -8.78
C THR A 442 -11.92 -10.21 -9.98
N ALA A 443 -13.20 -9.87 -9.87
CA ALA A 443 -13.98 -9.32 -10.97
C ALA A 443 -13.46 -7.94 -11.43
N ASP A 444 -13.15 -7.04 -10.49
CA ASP A 444 -12.57 -5.74 -10.82
C ASP A 444 -11.12 -5.85 -11.31
N LEU A 445 -10.33 -6.81 -10.81
CA LEU A 445 -9.00 -7.10 -11.34
C LEU A 445 -9.06 -7.68 -12.76
N ASP A 446 -10.01 -8.56 -13.07
CA ASP A 446 -10.25 -9.05 -14.43
C ASP A 446 -10.64 -7.88 -15.35
N MET A 447 -11.61 -7.05 -14.98
CA MET A 447 -12.01 -5.86 -15.74
C MET A 447 -10.83 -4.91 -15.99
N TRP A 448 -10.00 -4.67 -14.97
CA TRP A 448 -8.80 -3.86 -15.12
C TRP A 448 -7.76 -4.51 -16.04
N LEU A 449 -7.35 -5.74 -15.75
CA LEU A 449 -6.25 -6.42 -16.44
C LEU A 449 -6.59 -6.80 -17.88
N GLN A 450 -7.85 -7.10 -18.18
CA GLN A 450 -8.31 -7.57 -19.49
C GLN A 450 -8.93 -6.46 -20.36
N VAL A 451 -9.50 -5.40 -19.77
CA VAL A 451 -10.19 -4.33 -20.52
C VAL A 451 -9.55 -2.96 -20.34
N ILE A 452 -9.48 -2.43 -19.11
CA ILE A 452 -9.10 -1.03 -18.87
C ILE A 452 -7.60 -0.77 -19.11
N ARG A 453 -6.73 -1.63 -18.57
CA ARG A 453 -5.27 -1.55 -18.74
C ARG A 453 -4.85 -1.80 -20.19
N PRO A 454 -5.36 -2.81 -20.91
CA PRO A 454 -5.08 -2.98 -22.34
C PRO A 454 -5.51 -1.77 -23.17
N LYS A 455 -6.71 -1.20 -22.96
CA LYS A 455 -7.13 0.04 -23.63
C LYS A 455 -6.14 1.20 -23.41
N ALA A 456 -5.59 1.34 -22.20
CA ALA A 456 -4.61 2.37 -21.86
C ALA A 456 -3.27 2.20 -22.59
N LEU A 457 -2.79 0.97 -22.76
CA LEU A 457 -1.52 0.68 -23.44
C LEU A 457 -1.69 0.67 -24.96
N LEU A 458 -2.82 0.18 -25.48
CA LEU A 458 -3.15 0.24 -26.90
C LEU A 458 -3.24 1.68 -27.42
N ALA A 459 -3.62 2.63 -26.56
CA ALA A 459 -3.67 4.05 -26.89
C ALA A 459 -2.29 4.68 -27.19
N THR A 460 -1.16 3.99 -26.98
CA THR A 460 0.18 4.48 -27.36
C THR A 460 0.68 3.87 -28.67
N LYS A 461 -0.14 3.14 -29.43
CA LYS A 461 0.25 2.56 -30.72
C LYS A 461 0.51 3.64 -31.78
N ASP A 462 -0.32 4.68 -31.78
CA ASP A 462 -0.25 5.81 -32.71
C ASP A 462 -0.41 7.15 -31.97
N LEU A 463 0.10 8.23 -32.58
CA LEU A 463 0.11 9.56 -31.97
C LEU A 463 -1.30 10.15 -31.82
N SER A 464 -2.23 9.84 -32.73
CA SER A 464 -3.58 10.39 -32.71
C SER A 464 -4.38 9.85 -31.52
N THR A 465 -4.36 8.53 -31.32
CA THR A 465 -5.00 7.87 -30.17
C THR A 465 -4.33 8.28 -28.85
N TRP A 466 -3.02 8.51 -28.82
CA TRP A 466 -2.32 9.00 -27.63
C TRP A 466 -2.75 10.43 -27.23
N LEU A 467 -2.84 11.32 -28.21
CA LEU A 467 -3.37 12.67 -28.00
C LEU A 467 -4.85 12.62 -27.58
N ALA A 468 -5.69 11.83 -28.26
CA ALA A 468 -7.09 11.66 -27.88
C ALA A 468 -7.27 11.10 -26.45
N PHE A 469 -6.47 10.10 -26.07
CA PHE A 469 -6.45 9.52 -24.72
C PHE A 469 -6.08 10.54 -23.63
N THR A 470 -5.19 11.48 -23.96
CA THR A 470 -4.80 12.62 -23.11
C THR A 470 -5.68 13.87 -23.28
N ASN A 471 -6.75 13.79 -24.11
CA ASN A 471 -7.67 14.88 -24.47
C ASN A 471 -6.96 16.07 -25.13
N LYS A 472 -6.35 15.78 -26.27
CA LYS A 472 -5.61 16.67 -27.17
C LYS A 472 -5.87 16.24 -28.61
N LYS A 473 -5.70 17.13 -29.58
CA LYS A 473 -5.67 16.80 -31.00
C LYS A 473 -4.43 17.41 -31.66
N LEU A 474 -3.98 16.82 -32.76
CA LEU A 474 -2.90 17.42 -33.56
C LEU A 474 -3.36 18.75 -34.19
N THR A 475 -4.61 18.82 -34.65
CA THR A 475 -5.26 20.04 -35.16
C THR A 475 -5.35 21.19 -34.15
N ASP A 476 -5.20 20.90 -32.85
CA ASP A 476 -5.18 21.95 -31.82
C ASP A 476 -3.82 22.68 -31.81
N VAL A 477 -2.75 22.09 -32.34
CA VAL A 477 -1.39 22.68 -32.37
C VAL A 477 -1.37 23.91 -33.29
N GLU A 478 -1.72 23.72 -34.56
CA GLU A 478 -1.79 24.78 -35.58
C GLU A 478 -2.75 25.90 -35.14
N LYS A 479 -3.92 25.52 -34.62
CA LYS A 479 -4.92 26.46 -34.09
C LYS A 479 -4.39 27.28 -32.90
N LEU A 480 -3.62 26.67 -32.01
CA LEU A 480 -3.01 27.37 -30.87
C LEU A 480 -1.82 28.24 -31.27
N GLN A 481 -1.14 27.93 -32.37
CA GLN A 481 -0.10 28.79 -32.96
C GLN A 481 -0.74 30.04 -33.58
N GLN A 482 -1.75 29.88 -34.44
CA GLN A 482 -2.49 31.01 -35.01
C GLN A 482 -3.08 31.90 -33.90
N GLN A 483 -3.75 31.31 -32.90
CA GLN A 483 -4.29 32.06 -31.75
C GLN A 483 -3.24 32.78 -30.89
N LEU A 484 -1.95 32.43 -31.01
CA LEU A 484 -0.85 33.16 -30.38
C LEU A 484 -0.32 34.28 -31.26
N GLU A 485 -0.18 34.03 -32.56
CA GLU A 485 0.24 35.03 -33.55
C GLU A 485 -0.79 36.17 -33.66
N ASP A 486 -2.08 35.83 -33.78
CA ASP A 486 -3.21 36.76 -33.72
C ASP A 486 -3.12 37.64 -32.47
N ALA A 487 -2.98 37.02 -31.30
CA ALA A 487 -2.93 37.72 -30.01
C ALA A 487 -1.69 38.60 -29.84
N GLN A 488 -0.56 38.23 -30.48
CA GLN A 488 0.65 39.05 -30.53
C GLN A 488 0.52 40.24 -31.49
N GLN A 489 -0.38 40.17 -32.48
CA GLN A 489 -0.77 41.27 -33.37
C GLN A 489 -1.93 42.12 -32.78
N GLY A 490 -2.43 41.79 -31.57
CA GLY A 490 -3.55 42.46 -30.93
C GLY A 490 -4.94 41.99 -31.38
N ILE A 491 -5.01 40.98 -32.26
CA ILE A 491 -6.24 40.36 -32.74
C ILE A 491 -6.72 39.37 -31.67
N LEU A 492 -7.86 39.66 -31.04
CA LEU A 492 -8.36 38.90 -29.87
C LEU A 492 -9.86 38.62 -29.96
N PRO A 493 -10.33 37.47 -29.42
CA PRO A 493 -11.75 37.24 -29.22
C PRO A 493 -12.34 38.28 -28.25
N ALA A 494 -13.52 38.83 -28.56
CA ALA A 494 -14.16 39.90 -27.79
C ALA A 494 -14.47 39.58 -26.30
N SER A 495 -14.35 38.32 -25.88
CA SER A 495 -14.44 37.88 -24.48
C SER A 495 -13.15 38.03 -23.68
N VAL A 496 -12.00 38.28 -24.32
CA VAL A 496 -10.67 38.36 -23.69
C VAL A 496 -10.42 39.76 -23.14
N LYS A 497 -10.45 39.91 -21.81
CA LYS A 497 -10.22 41.19 -21.11
C LYS A 497 -8.75 41.46 -20.75
N ASN A 498 -7.84 40.51 -20.95
CA ASN A 498 -6.43 40.66 -20.62
C ASN A 498 -5.57 39.80 -21.55
N VAL A 499 -4.67 40.46 -22.28
CA VAL A 499 -3.87 39.87 -23.36
C VAL A 499 -2.81 38.90 -22.82
N ASP A 500 -2.06 39.31 -21.80
CA ASP A 500 -0.95 38.53 -21.25
C ASP A 500 -1.42 37.20 -20.63
N ASN A 501 -2.56 37.21 -19.94
CA ASN A 501 -3.18 35.99 -19.39
C ASN A 501 -3.61 35.04 -20.51
N TYR A 502 -4.21 35.56 -21.59
CA TYR A 502 -4.61 34.75 -22.75
C TYR A 502 -3.39 34.16 -23.47
N ILE A 503 -2.37 34.96 -23.77
CA ILE A 503 -1.10 34.51 -24.37
C ILE A 503 -0.41 33.48 -23.45
N THR A 504 -0.42 33.69 -22.13
CA THR A 504 0.17 32.76 -21.15
C THR A 504 -0.58 31.43 -21.09
N GLU A 505 -1.92 31.47 -21.14
CA GLU A 505 -2.77 30.29 -21.20
C GLU A 505 -2.56 29.51 -22.51
N LYS A 506 -2.55 30.19 -23.66
CA LYS A 506 -2.33 29.55 -24.97
C LYS A 506 -0.91 28.98 -25.09
N LYS A 507 0.13 29.68 -24.61
CA LYS A 507 1.50 29.15 -24.47
C LYS A 507 1.59 27.97 -23.49
N ARG A 508 0.71 27.87 -22.49
CA ARG A 508 0.63 26.73 -21.56
C ARG A 508 -0.06 25.53 -22.22
N GLU A 509 -1.13 25.76 -22.97
CA GLU A 509 -1.85 24.72 -23.72
C GLU A 509 -0.97 24.10 -24.82
N LEU A 510 -0.35 24.93 -25.67
CA LEU A 510 0.52 24.50 -26.76
C LEU A 510 1.72 23.69 -26.23
N ARG A 511 2.46 24.19 -25.23
CA ARG A 511 3.54 23.43 -24.58
C ARG A 511 3.07 22.10 -23.99
N ALA A 512 1.85 22.03 -23.47
CA ALA A 512 1.29 20.79 -22.95
C ALA A 512 0.88 19.80 -24.06
N ILE A 513 0.66 20.23 -25.31
CA ILE A 513 0.49 19.33 -26.45
C ILE A 513 1.85 18.89 -27.00
N ASN A 514 2.75 19.84 -27.27
CA ASN A 514 4.08 19.54 -27.80
C ASN A 514 4.85 18.59 -26.87
N SER A 515 4.81 18.79 -25.55
CA SER A 515 5.42 17.88 -24.57
C SER A 515 4.80 16.47 -24.53
N CYS A 516 3.61 16.25 -25.11
CA CYS A 516 3.03 14.92 -25.33
C CYS A 516 3.45 14.29 -26.66
N ILE A 517 3.78 15.12 -27.68
CA ILE A 517 4.30 14.70 -28.99
C ILE A 517 5.80 14.35 -28.88
N GLU A 518 6.61 15.26 -28.33
CA GLU A 518 8.07 15.14 -28.13
C GLU A 518 8.50 13.83 -27.45
N VAL A 519 7.65 13.27 -26.59
CA VAL A 519 7.95 12.07 -25.80
C VAL A 519 7.24 10.81 -26.33
N PHE A 520 6.48 10.90 -27.43
CA PHE A 520 5.57 9.84 -27.86
C PHE A 520 6.28 8.49 -28.07
N GLU A 521 7.42 8.47 -28.76
CA GLU A 521 8.18 7.24 -28.95
C GLU A 521 8.68 6.66 -27.62
N LYS A 522 9.14 7.49 -26.68
CA LYS A 522 9.53 7.04 -25.33
C LYS A 522 8.34 6.49 -24.52
N VAL A 523 7.13 7.04 -24.73
CA VAL A 523 5.87 6.58 -24.13
C VAL A 523 5.47 5.21 -24.71
N LYS A 524 5.58 5.05 -26.03
CA LYS A 524 5.33 3.82 -26.79
C LYS A 524 6.32 2.70 -26.44
N GLU A 525 7.62 3.02 -26.30
CA GLU A 525 8.64 2.13 -25.76
C GLU A 525 8.28 1.66 -24.34
N ASN A 526 7.99 2.58 -23.40
CA ASN A 526 7.62 2.24 -22.03
C ASN A 526 6.37 1.33 -21.99
N ALA A 527 5.39 1.59 -22.86
CA ALA A 527 4.14 0.83 -22.92
C ALA A 527 4.34 -0.58 -23.47
N ALA A 528 5.20 -0.77 -24.47
CA ALA A 528 5.54 -2.08 -25.03
C ALA A 528 6.18 -3.02 -24.01
N VAL A 529 6.96 -2.48 -23.06
CA VAL A 529 7.60 -3.26 -21.97
C VAL A 529 6.83 -3.21 -20.64
N CYS A 530 5.60 -2.70 -20.62
CA CYS A 530 4.83 -2.53 -19.40
C CYS A 530 4.20 -3.86 -18.93
N GLU A 531 4.83 -4.51 -17.96
CA GLU A 531 4.30 -5.71 -17.30
C GLU A 531 3.57 -5.40 -15.98
N ASN A 532 3.81 -4.23 -15.38
CA ASN A 532 3.26 -3.85 -14.07
C ASN A 532 1.73 -3.77 -14.10
N VAL A 533 1.08 -4.33 -13.09
CA VAL A 533 -0.37 -4.23 -12.87
C VAL A 533 -0.80 -2.78 -12.72
N PHE A 534 0.03 -1.96 -12.08
CA PHE A 534 -0.18 -0.53 -11.91
C PHE A 534 1.04 0.30 -12.33
N PHE A 535 0.80 1.39 -13.05
CA PHE A 535 1.84 2.17 -13.72
C PHE A 535 1.53 3.67 -13.73
N SER A 536 2.58 4.49 -13.87
CA SER A 536 2.45 5.95 -13.98
C SER A 536 1.70 6.34 -15.26
N LEU A 537 0.80 7.31 -15.15
CA LEU A 537 0.04 7.88 -16.28
C LEU A 537 0.61 9.22 -16.78
N GLY A 538 1.86 9.55 -16.41
CA GLY A 538 2.60 10.68 -16.99
C GLY A 538 2.10 12.09 -16.68
N PHE A 539 1.08 12.28 -15.83
CA PHE A 539 0.39 13.57 -15.58
C PHE A 539 1.26 14.84 -15.48
N SER A 540 2.39 14.77 -14.78
CA SER A 540 3.34 15.89 -14.61
C SER A 540 4.62 15.74 -15.42
N THR A 541 4.78 14.63 -16.13
CA THR A 541 6.02 14.15 -16.74
C THR A 541 5.66 13.09 -17.80
N PRO A 542 5.16 13.47 -19.00
CA PRO A 542 4.51 12.51 -19.90
C PRO A 542 5.39 11.33 -20.31
N LYS A 543 6.72 11.53 -20.43
CA LYS A 543 7.73 10.48 -20.64
C LYS A 543 7.81 9.37 -19.58
N SER A 544 7.11 9.49 -18.46
CA SER A 544 6.98 8.42 -17.45
C SER A 544 5.66 7.64 -17.54
N PHE A 545 4.85 7.84 -18.59
CA PHE A 545 3.73 6.94 -18.88
C PHE A 545 4.22 5.49 -18.98
N ALA A 546 3.40 4.55 -18.50
CA ALA A 546 3.66 3.11 -18.45
C ALA A 546 4.86 2.66 -17.60
N GLN A 547 5.62 3.57 -17.00
CA GLN A 547 6.71 3.20 -16.08
C GLN A 547 6.17 2.75 -14.71
N PRO A 548 6.86 1.82 -14.01
CA PRO A 548 6.50 1.42 -12.66
C PRO A 548 6.51 2.60 -11.70
N TYR A 549 5.56 2.60 -10.76
CA TYR A 549 5.59 3.53 -9.64
C TYR A 549 6.84 3.32 -8.76
N THR A 550 7.41 4.41 -8.24
CA THR A 550 8.64 4.39 -7.44
C THR A 550 8.42 4.97 -6.04
N ASP A 551 9.49 5.10 -5.24
CA ASP A 551 9.50 5.93 -4.02
C ASP A 551 9.76 7.41 -4.29
N GLN A 552 9.99 7.80 -5.55
CA GLN A 552 10.24 9.21 -5.87
C GLN A 552 8.95 10.04 -5.73
N ARG A 553 9.12 11.26 -5.21
CA ARG A 553 8.01 12.12 -4.74
C ARG A 553 6.94 12.42 -5.80
N VAL A 554 7.31 12.44 -7.08
CA VAL A 554 6.40 12.71 -8.22
C VAL A 554 5.48 11.52 -8.53
N HIS A 555 5.90 10.30 -8.19
CA HIS A 555 5.21 9.05 -8.52
C HIS A 555 4.88 8.22 -7.27
N ASN A 556 4.69 8.88 -6.12
CA ASN A 556 4.48 8.23 -4.83
C ASN A 556 3.01 7.81 -4.64
N VAL A 557 2.77 6.49 -4.60
CA VAL A 557 1.47 5.87 -4.33
C VAL A 557 0.80 6.39 -3.06
N THR A 558 1.56 6.62 -1.98
CA THR A 558 1.03 7.23 -0.74
C THR A 558 0.31 8.55 -1.00
N SER A 559 0.87 9.41 -1.86
CA SER A 559 0.35 10.76 -2.06
C SER A 559 -0.98 10.78 -2.79
N PHE A 560 -1.14 9.97 -3.85
CA PHE A 560 -2.38 9.97 -4.61
C PHE A 560 -3.48 9.10 -4.01
N VAL A 561 -3.13 7.98 -3.36
CA VAL A 561 -4.08 7.22 -2.52
C VAL A 561 -4.65 8.13 -1.43
N SER A 562 -3.79 8.87 -0.74
CA SER A 562 -4.22 9.77 0.34
C SER A 562 -5.07 10.94 -0.14
N ALA A 563 -4.74 11.55 -1.28
CA ALA A 563 -5.57 12.58 -1.90
C ALA A 563 -6.90 12.05 -2.47
N ALA A 564 -6.97 10.75 -2.83
CA ALA A 564 -8.20 10.12 -3.27
C ALA A 564 -9.15 9.83 -2.09
N VAL A 565 -8.64 9.20 -1.03
CA VAL A 565 -9.42 8.94 0.20
C VAL A 565 -9.90 10.24 0.82
N GLY A 566 -9.03 11.25 0.98
CA GLY A 566 -9.43 12.54 1.56
C GLY A 566 -10.51 13.31 0.76
N ARG A 567 -10.64 13.06 -0.56
CA ARG A 567 -11.79 13.55 -1.35
C ARG A 567 -13.04 12.70 -1.11
N ALA A 568 -12.91 11.38 -1.11
CA ALA A 568 -14.03 10.46 -0.91
C ALA A 568 -14.67 10.65 0.48
N THR A 569 -13.87 10.75 1.54
CA THR A 569 -14.40 10.98 2.90
C THR A 569 -15.02 12.38 3.06
N LYS A 570 -14.57 13.38 2.29
CA LYS A 570 -15.23 14.69 2.25
C LYS A 570 -16.56 14.63 1.51
N ALA A 571 -16.64 13.90 0.40
CA ALA A 571 -17.88 13.70 -0.34
C ALA A 571 -18.92 12.89 0.45
N LEU A 572 -18.49 11.88 1.21
CA LEU A 572 -19.35 10.96 1.97
C LEU A 572 -19.69 11.46 3.39
N PHE A 573 -18.75 12.10 4.07
CA PHE A 573 -18.83 12.38 5.53
C PHE A 573 -18.51 13.85 5.88
N ASN A 574 -18.38 14.74 4.89
CA ASN A 574 -17.96 16.13 5.05
C ASN A 574 -16.62 16.35 5.79
N LYS A 575 -15.78 15.30 5.93
CA LYS A 575 -14.50 15.33 6.66
C LYS A 575 -13.34 14.82 5.80
N GLU A 576 -12.24 15.57 5.71
CA GLU A 576 -11.04 15.19 4.96
C GLU A 576 -10.12 14.28 5.78
N CYS A 577 -10.23 12.95 5.64
CA CYS A 577 -9.37 11.98 6.30
C CYS A 577 -8.26 11.49 5.36
N PHE A 578 -7.04 12.02 5.54
CA PHE A 578 -5.89 11.73 4.66
C PHE A 578 -5.18 10.41 5.01
N LEU A 579 -5.89 9.29 4.86
CA LEU A 579 -5.36 7.94 5.07
C LEU A 579 -4.30 7.58 4.01
N ASN A 580 -3.32 6.75 4.34
CA ASN A 580 -2.30 6.28 3.39
C ASN A 580 -2.23 4.73 3.39
N PRO A 581 -1.49 4.08 2.45
CA PRO A 581 -1.39 2.62 2.38
C PRO A 581 -1.01 1.93 3.69
N HIS A 582 -0.18 2.53 4.54
CA HIS A 582 0.10 1.97 5.87
C HIS A 582 -1.09 2.12 6.81
N GLY A 583 -1.83 3.23 6.73
CA GLY A 583 -3.01 3.46 7.55
C GLY A 583 -4.10 2.41 7.35
N PHE A 584 -4.34 1.98 6.11
CA PHE A 584 -5.25 0.85 5.83
C PHE A 584 -4.83 -0.44 6.55
N ARG A 585 -3.52 -0.69 6.72
CA ARG A 585 -3.01 -1.86 7.48
C ARG A 585 -3.46 -1.83 8.94
N ASN A 586 -3.38 -0.65 9.58
CA ASN A 586 -3.84 -0.47 10.95
C ASN A 586 -5.37 -0.63 11.08
N ILE A 587 -6.16 -0.21 10.09
CA ILE A 587 -7.61 -0.44 10.06
C ILE A 587 -7.91 -1.94 9.90
N GLY A 588 -7.16 -2.65 9.05
CA GLY A 588 -7.25 -4.11 8.92
C GLY A 588 -6.94 -4.85 10.22
N SER A 589 -5.83 -4.52 10.89
CA SER A 589 -5.48 -5.10 12.21
C SER A 589 -6.57 -4.85 13.25
N LYS A 590 -7.18 -3.64 13.27
CA LYS A 590 -8.32 -3.34 14.15
C LYS A 590 -9.55 -4.19 13.80
N GLN A 591 -9.89 -4.33 12.52
CA GLN A 591 -11.07 -5.08 12.08
C GLN A 591 -10.96 -6.58 12.38
N VAL A 592 -9.84 -7.23 12.06
CA VAL A 592 -9.66 -8.67 12.33
C VAL A 592 -9.77 -8.98 13.82
N ARG A 593 -9.28 -8.09 14.67
CA ARG A 593 -9.42 -8.18 16.14
C ARG A 593 -10.87 -7.98 16.59
N LYS A 594 -11.59 -6.97 16.06
CA LYS A 594 -13.03 -6.74 16.32
C LYS A 594 -13.89 -7.95 15.95
N VAL A 595 -13.59 -8.62 14.83
CA VAL A 595 -14.38 -9.77 14.36
C VAL A 595 -13.95 -11.08 15.07
N GLY A 596 -12.87 -11.09 15.86
CA GLY A 596 -12.41 -12.29 16.58
C GLY A 596 -12.01 -13.44 15.63
N ASN A 597 -11.35 -13.10 14.52
CA ASN A 597 -10.88 -14.05 13.52
C ASN A 597 -9.39 -14.41 13.74
N ASP A 598 -8.91 -15.37 12.96
CA ASP A 598 -7.51 -15.83 12.94
C ASP A 598 -6.51 -14.66 12.77
N LYS A 599 -5.89 -14.25 13.89
CA LYS A 599 -4.88 -13.19 13.95
C LYS A 599 -3.60 -13.60 13.24
N ALA A 600 -3.18 -14.86 13.37
CA ALA A 600 -1.91 -15.36 12.85
C ALA A 600 -1.87 -15.28 11.32
N ALA A 601 -2.95 -15.72 10.69
CA ALA A 601 -3.15 -15.57 9.25
C ALA A 601 -3.16 -14.10 8.81
N PHE A 602 -3.73 -13.17 9.58
CA PHE A 602 -3.71 -11.76 9.22
C PHE A 602 -2.32 -11.13 9.36
N SER A 603 -1.60 -11.40 10.46
CA SER A 603 -0.21 -10.98 10.68
C SER A 603 0.68 -11.40 9.50
N ALA A 604 0.50 -12.65 9.04
CA ALA A 604 1.12 -13.19 7.83
C ALA A 604 0.64 -12.51 6.53
N LEU A 605 -0.66 -12.23 6.35
CA LEU A 605 -1.16 -11.48 5.17
C LEU A 605 -0.54 -10.08 5.10
N VAL A 606 -0.39 -9.37 6.22
CA VAL A 606 0.31 -8.08 6.23
C VAL A 606 1.83 -8.23 6.18
N GLY A 607 2.35 -9.45 6.40
CA GLY A 607 3.76 -9.81 6.35
C GLY A 607 4.56 -9.26 7.52
N HIS A 608 3.93 -9.09 8.66
CA HIS A 608 4.63 -9.01 9.94
C HIS A 608 4.86 -10.44 10.44
N SER A 609 5.92 -10.68 11.24
CA SER A 609 5.83 -11.79 12.19
C SER A 609 4.66 -11.53 13.11
N LEU A 610 4.17 -12.55 13.83
CA LEU A 610 3.24 -12.20 14.90
C LEU A 610 3.94 -11.23 15.86
N GLU A 611 5.19 -11.38 16.34
CA GLU A 611 5.86 -10.30 17.13
C GLU A 611 6.29 -9.05 16.31
N VAL A 612 5.50 -8.63 15.32
CA VAL A 612 5.45 -7.27 14.77
C VAL A 612 4.00 -6.80 14.49
N ASP A 613 3.00 -7.67 14.25
CA ASP A 613 1.57 -7.29 14.44
C ASP A 613 1.13 -7.44 15.91
N ASP A 614 1.97 -8.11 16.69
CA ASP A 614 1.75 -8.64 18.02
C ASP A 614 2.97 -8.33 18.97
N ASP A 615 4.06 -7.71 18.49
CA ASP A 615 4.65 -6.58 19.27
C ASP A 615 3.76 -5.32 19.17
N TYR A 616 2.62 -5.49 18.50
CA TYR A 616 1.41 -4.73 18.70
C TYR A 616 0.30 -5.65 19.39
N ALA A 617 0.69 -6.66 20.25
CA ALA A 617 -0.04 -7.68 21.12
C ALA A 617 -0.02 -9.28 20.93
N ALA A 618 1.10 -10.01 21.24
CA ALA A 618 1.47 -11.48 21.33
C ALA A 618 1.58 -12.52 20.13
N GLN A 619 2.75 -13.19 19.95
CA GLN A 619 3.18 -14.23 18.92
C GLN A 619 2.80 -15.73 19.25
N ILE A 620 2.90 -16.84 18.45
CA ILE A 620 3.60 -17.28 17.19
C ILE A 620 2.82 -18.34 16.35
N THR A 621 2.93 -18.36 15.00
CA THR A 621 3.25 -19.52 14.08
C THR A 621 3.09 -19.14 12.56
N SER A 622 3.17 -20.09 11.61
CA SER A 622 3.63 -19.85 10.21
C SER A 622 2.59 -19.67 9.09
N ASP A 623 3.01 -18.91 8.07
CA ASP A 623 2.18 -18.05 7.21
C ASP A 623 1.17 -18.69 6.23
N TYR A 624 1.47 -19.80 5.53
CA TYR A 624 0.74 -20.10 4.27
C TYR A 624 -0.61 -20.82 4.47
N GLU A 625 -0.63 -21.90 5.25
CA GLU A 625 -1.81 -22.77 5.40
C GLU A 625 -2.95 -22.08 6.17
N LEU A 626 -2.59 -21.20 7.12
CA LEU A 626 -3.52 -20.37 7.88
C LEU A 626 -4.31 -19.38 6.99
N ILE A 627 -3.67 -18.80 5.98
CA ILE A 627 -4.27 -17.76 5.13
C ILE A 627 -5.36 -18.34 4.20
N ILE A 628 -5.13 -19.52 3.61
CA ILE A 628 -6.06 -20.16 2.65
C ILE A 628 -7.46 -20.38 3.25
N ALA A 629 -7.53 -20.62 4.56
CA ALA A 629 -8.77 -20.98 5.23
C ALA A 629 -9.62 -19.78 5.69
N SER A 630 -9.12 -18.53 5.59
CA SER A 630 -9.56 -17.43 6.46
C SER A 630 -9.79 -16.06 5.79
N VAL A 631 -9.00 -15.67 4.77
CA VAL A 631 -8.92 -14.26 4.26
C VAL A 631 -10.28 -13.63 3.91
N ASP A 632 -11.18 -14.37 3.27
CA ASP A 632 -12.47 -13.83 2.83
C ASP A 632 -13.44 -13.55 3.99
N GLY A 633 -13.22 -14.13 5.17
CA GLY A 633 -14.08 -13.96 6.36
C GLY A 633 -13.73 -12.77 7.24
N TRP A 634 -12.61 -12.08 6.97
CA TRP A 634 -12.09 -10.99 7.82
C TRP A 634 -12.84 -9.67 7.71
N TRP A 635 -13.53 -9.48 6.59
CA TRP A 635 -14.19 -8.23 6.21
C TRP A 635 -15.69 -8.26 6.52
N CYS A 636 -16.19 -9.41 6.97
CA CYS A 636 -17.56 -9.58 7.44
C CYS A 636 -17.72 -8.96 8.84
N VAL A 637 -18.57 -7.94 8.97
CA VAL A 637 -19.00 -7.48 10.31
C VAL A 637 -19.86 -8.58 10.95
N LYS A 638 -19.40 -9.12 12.08
CA LYS A 638 -20.28 -9.85 13.01
C LYS A 638 -21.14 -8.81 13.72
N TYR A 639 -22.45 -8.89 13.52
CA TYR A 639 -23.42 -8.27 14.41
C TYR A 639 -23.60 -9.21 15.59
N GLU A 640 -23.25 -8.76 16.80
CA GLU A 640 -23.47 -9.48 18.06
C GLU A 640 -24.94 -9.37 18.50
#